data_AF-E2SF77-F1
#
_entry.id   AF-E2SF77-F1
#
_cell.length_a   1.000
_cell.length_b   1.000
_cell.length_c   1.000
_cell.angle_alpha   90.00
_cell.angle_beta   90.00
_cell.angle_gamma   90.00
#
_symmetry.space_group_name_H-M   'P 1'
#
loop_
_entity.id
_entity.type
_entity.pdbx_description
1 polymer ?
#
loop_
_entity_poly.entity_id
_entity_poly.type
_entity_poly.pdbx_seq_one_letter_code
_entity_poly.pdbx_strand_id
1 'polypeptide(L)'
;MTRYGVARWVAVVLVAPVLVVTPAAGVEAPPEPPSLTSLPDGSLDYAAPQLADEPTTTVVGELEVAIVEPSPGEPGGAAYAIDSGDGLIPLDIELPEGTASGAEVTAELVESPELESARAGRPAGEVEVASATVESRVAAAATPAAKRAYVAISTQGSEPTNGAVEAAVDETMGWWLDEGDGAITTFTRPVATQTFSEACSTGNWPATVSAASALFPQVNFGNGSGNHLIIVGANCGGTGLGRFGDSLDDGGWTIATWSASVGVLTMIHEVGHNVGLEHAGITGCTGCNAEYGNVFSVMGLGLSFNFNGNPVFFTEPALGSAYREQLEVDGPGEISAWQRSGSAEATVVLSPRAGETGTRGVQVAAAGDVTYWVDYRDGTGRDEGTFYDTSFNFSSWGGMTFDAGVTIVRQAVPRGETTLRPDGNSAEWQAGQTFDDGTVRIEVQSIGGGTATVRVHDVVALGAPDTTAPVVAFSSPPTSVVQGSSPVFAFTVDDAGAEKECRVDLGPWGNCTAALSHTVNTSALSVGAHSVSVRATDGAGNVGSATANFQVTAVPDTTAPVVAFTNPPTTAVQGSSPVFAFTVDDGSAVKQCRVDLGPWGSCTAALSHTVNTSGLLVGAHSVSVRATDGAGNVGSATANFQVTAVPDTTAPVVAFTNPPTSVVQGSSPVFAFTVDDGSAVKQCRVDLGPWGSCTAALSHTVNTSALSVGAHSVSVRATDGAGNVGSATANFQVTAVPDTTAPVVAFSNPPTSVVQGSSPVFAFTVDDAGAEKECRVDNGAWTACTAALSHTVNTSALSVGAHSVSVRATDAALNVGSATANFQVTAVPDAPSFTDVSGNHIFRTEILWLASTGITTGYDNGNGTKRFEPSAPVLREQMAAFLYRFETMRNGEPVVDLPATSPFTDVPTTHVFYKQMVWLSEQGITTGYDNGNGTKRFEPSAPVLREQMAAFLYRFDEQGYEDSDGATFADVSPAFVFFDEIEWLASTGITTGYTDGGVVTFRGGQPVLREQMAAFLYRYDRLP
;
A
#
# COMPACT_ATOMS: atom_id res chain seq x y z
N MET A 1 -26.98 -10.38 -16.38
CA MET A 1 -27.35 -9.89 -17.74
C MET A 1 -26.14 -9.20 -18.33
N THR A 2 -26.09 -9.10 -19.67
CA THR A 2 -25.25 -8.19 -20.50
C THR A 2 -23.71 -8.28 -20.44
N ARG A 3 -23.16 -8.75 -21.58
CA ARG A 3 -22.02 -8.24 -22.39
C ARG A 3 -20.66 -7.93 -21.72
N TYR A 4 -19.60 -8.46 -22.35
CA TYR A 4 -18.40 -7.71 -22.75
C TYR A 4 -17.80 -8.31 -24.04
N GLY A 5 -16.92 -7.58 -24.72
CA GLY A 5 -16.10 -7.99 -25.87
C GLY A 5 -14.84 -7.12 -25.92
N VAL A 6 -13.75 -7.59 -26.54
CA VAL A 6 -12.39 -7.01 -26.43
C VAL A 6 -11.63 -7.12 -27.76
N ALA A 7 -10.74 -6.17 -28.07
CA ALA A 7 -9.87 -6.14 -29.24
C ALA A 7 -8.38 -6.40 -28.88
N ARG A 8 -7.51 -6.60 -29.88
CA ARG A 8 -6.05 -6.80 -29.72
C ARG A 8 -5.24 -5.61 -30.28
N TRP A 9 -4.01 -5.45 -29.78
CA TRP A 9 -2.95 -4.53 -30.21
C TRP A 9 -1.59 -5.24 -30.00
N VAL A 10 -0.52 -4.85 -30.73
CA VAL A 10 0.85 -5.40 -30.62
C VAL A 10 1.89 -4.26 -30.78
N ALA A 11 3.11 -4.41 -30.23
CA ALA A 11 4.26 -3.49 -30.34
C ALA A 11 5.61 -4.26 -30.24
N VAL A 12 6.73 -3.69 -30.72
CA VAL A 12 8.02 -4.39 -30.96
C VAL A 12 9.24 -3.53 -30.50
N VAL A 13 10.40 -4.17 -30.20
CA VAL A 13 11.66 -3.58 -29.64
C VAL A 13 12.89 -4.40 -30.10
N LEU A 14 14.07 -3.76 -30.31
CA LEU A 14 15.36 -4.35 -30.80
C LEU A 14 16.56 -4.04 -29.85
N VAL A 15 17.82 -4.50 -30.16
CA VAL A 15 19.01 -4.42 -29.24
C VAL A 15 20.37 -4.10 -29.93
N ALA A 16 21.25 -3.28 -29.30
CA ALA A 16 22.56 -2.80 -29.82
C ALA A 16 23.78 -2.90 -28.86
N PRO A 17 24.99 -2.37 -29.18
CA PRO A 17 25.42 -0.93 -29.05
C PRO A 17 26.29 -0.44 -30.26
N VAL A 18 27.05 0.69 -30.37
CA VAL A 18 27.87 1.58 -29.48
C VAL A 18 28.06 3.00 -30.13
N LEU A 19 28.53 4.05 -29.40
CA LEU A 19 28.64 5.45 -29.94
C LEU A 19 29.76 6.37 -29.35
N VAL A 20 30.17 7.47 -30.05
CA VAL A 20 31.24 8.46 -29.67
C VAL A 20 30.91 9.91 -30.18
N VAL A 21 31.26 11.00 -29.46
CA VAL A 21 30.60 12.37 -29.58
C VAL A 21 31.52 13.62 -29.46
N THR A 22 31.20 14.76 -30.14
CA THR A 22 31.46 16.17 -29.70
C THR A 22 30.59 17.29 -30.39
N PRO A 23 29.99 18.30 -29.67
CA PRO A 23 29.05 19.36 -30.19
C PRO A 23 29.69 20.81 -30.37
N ALA A 24 29.04 21.99 -30.61
CA ALA A 24 27.66 22.54 -30.45
C ALA A 24 27.33 23.88 -31.24
N ALA A 25 26.12 24.01 -31.83
CA ALA A 25 25.13 25.14 -31.80
C ALA A 25 25.19 26.47 -32.66
N GLY A 26 24.15 26.71 -33.50
CA GLY A 26 22.95 27.54 -33.14
C GLY A 26 22.55 28.87 -33.86
N VAL A 27 21.21 29.06 -34.08
CA VAL A 27 20.35 30.31 -34.08
C VAL A 27 19.62 30.81 -35.38
N GLU A 28 18.26 30.87 -35.31
CA GLU A 28 17.20 31.64 -36.08
C GLU A 28 17.06 31.56 -37.63
N ALA A 29 15.81 31.72 -38.13
CA ALA A 29 15.34 31.48 -39.51
C ALA A 29 14.24 32.51 -39.95
N PRO A 30 13.60 32.49 -41.15
CA PRO A 30 13.72 31.63 -42.37
C PRO A 30 13.93 32.50 -43.68
N PRO A 31 13.70 32.07 -44.96
CA PRO A 31 13.24 30.76 -45.52
C PRO A 31 13.91 30.22 -46.83
N GLU A 32 13.90 28.90 -47.05
CA GLU A 32 13.62 28.19 -48.35
C GLU A 32 13.65 26.63 -48.17
N PRO A 33 13.08 25.80 -49.08
CA PRO A 33 12.87 24.35 -48.87
C PRO A 33 14.03 23.42 -49.35
N PRO A 34 14.09 22.15 -48.89
CA PRO A 34 15.16 21.18 -49.18
C PRO A 34 15.00 20.39 -50.52
N SER A 35 15.99 19.55 -50.87
CA SER A 35 15.99 18.74 -52.11
C SER A 35 16.77 17.41 -52.02
N LEU A 36 16.23 16.32 -52.57
CA LEU A 36 16.94 15.05 -52.78
C LEU A 36 17.73 15.03 -54.11
N THR A 37 18.86 14.31 -54.12
CA THR A 37 19.64 14.00 -55.34
C THR A 37 20.11 12.54 -55.34
N SER A 38 20.02 11.82 -56.46
CA SER A 38 20.59 10.47 -56.57
C SER A 38 22.05 10.49 -57.04
N LEU A 39 22.90 9.69 -56.38
CA LEU A 39 24.32 9.58 -56.69
C LEU A 39 24.62 8.42 -57.66
N PRO A 40 25.77 8.43 -58.37
CA PRO A 40 26.04 7.49 -59.46
C PRO A 40 26.25 6.02 -59.07
N ASP A 41 26.35 5.72 -57.78
CA ASP A 41 26.44 4.37 -57.21
C ASP A 41 25.08 3.78 -56.79
N GLY A 42 24.02 4.58 -56.79
CA GLY A 42 22.68 4.19 -56.36
C GLY A 42 22.26 4.70 -54.99
N SER A 43 23.15 5.36 -54.24
CA SER A 43 22.79 6.04 -52.99
C SER A 43 21.96 7.31 -53.23
N LEU A 44 21.18 7.72 -52.22
CA LEU A 44 20.38 8.94 -52.20
C LEU A 44 21.00 9.95 -51.24
N ASP A 45 21.21 11.17 -51.70
CA ASP A 45 21.78 12.28 -50.96
C ASP A 45 20.68 13.30 -50.64
N TYR A 46 20.26 13.37 -49.37
CA TYR A 46 19.25 14.30 -48.87
C TYR A 46 19.90 15.60 -48.43
N ALA A 47 20.00 16.55 -49.36
CA ALA A 47 20.59 17.86 -49.09
C ALA A 47 19.52 18.83 -48.55
N ALA A 48 19.45 18.94 -47.22
CA ALA A 48 18.81 20.05 -46.52
C ALA A 48 19.87 21.12 -46.17
N PRO A 49 19.97 22.26 -46.89
CA PRO A 49 21.01 23.27 -46.65
C PRO A 49 20.93 23.96 -45.28
N GLN A 50 19.87 23.68 -44.51
CA GLN A 50 19.59 24.23 -43.18
C GLN A 50 20.40 23.55 -42.07
N LEU A 51 20.98 22.35 -42.32
CA LEU A 51 21.62 21.51 -41.29
C LEU A 51 23.15 21.40 -41.43
N ALA A 52 23.74 21.96 -42.48
CA ALA A 52 25.12 21.65 -42.92
C ALA A 52 26.26 22.17 -42.01
N ASP A 53 25.95 22.99 -41.00
CA ASP A 53 26.93 23.58 -40.06
C ASP A 53 26.67 23.16 -38.58
N GLU A 54 25.63 22.36 -38.28
CA GLU A 54 25.41 21.81 -36.93
C GLU A 54 26.28 20.55 -36.71
N PRO A 55 26.71 20.26 -35.46
CA PRO A 55 27.61 19.15 -35.19
C PRO A 55 26.87 17.82 -35.17
N THR A 56 27.53 16.79 -35.70
CA THR A 56 26.99 15.44 -35.86
C THR A 56 27.82 14.37 -35.15
N THR A 57 27.20 13.22 -34.93
CA THR A 57 27.81 12.02 -34.37
C THR A 57 27.42 10.79 -35.21
N THR A 58 28.41 10.04 -35.68
CA THR A 58 28.24 8.82 -36.49
C THR A 58 27.92 7.58 -35.64
N VAL A 59 26.78 6.95 -35.87
CA VAL A 59 26.32 5.65 -35.34
C VAL A 59 26.52 4.57 -36.39
N VAL A 60 26.78 3.33 -35.97
CA VAL A 60 26.73 2.12 -36.83
C VAL A 60 25.94 1.03 -36.09
N GLY A 61 25.03 0.33 -36.78
CA GLY A 61 24.19 -0.73 -36.23
C GLY A 61 23.56 -1.63 -37.31
N GLU A 62 22.74 -2.61 -36.91
CA GLU A 62 22.08 -3.56 -37.82
C GLU A 62 20.54 -3.41 -37.75
N LEU A 63 19.87 -3.41 -38.92
CA LEU A 63 18.44 -3.10 -39.11
C LEU A 63 17.58 -4.37 -39.03
N GLU A 64 16.81 -4.59 -37.97
CA GLU A 64 16.14 -5.89 -37.74
C GLU A 64 14.70 -6.01 -38.27
N VAL A 65 13.93 -4.91 -38.43
CA VAL A 65 12.55 -4.92 -39.00
C VAL A 65 12.25 -3.62 -39.76
N ALA A 66 11.40 -3.70 -40.79
CA ALA A 66 10.80 -2.55 -41.49
C ALA A 66 9.25 -2.68 -41.46
N ILE A 67 8.52 -1.56 -41.30
CA ILE A 67 7.05 -1.54 -41.29
C ILE A 67 6.53 -0.51 -42.30
N VAL A 68 5.50 -0.89 -43.07
CA VAL A 68 4.75 0.01 -43.96
C VAL A 68 3.27 -0.06 -43.60
N GLU A 69 2.68 1.03 -43.11
CA GLU A 69 1.21 1.16 -42.97
C GLU A 69 0.67 2.32 -43.82
N PRO A 70 -0.28 2.06 -44.74
CA PRO A 70 -1.07 3.10 -45.38
C PRO A 70 -2.22 3.58 -44.46
N SER A 71 -2.18 4.85 -44.06
CA SER A 71 -3.19 5.49 -43.19
C SER A 71 -4.60 5.48 -43.80
N PRO A 72 -5.65 5.46 -42.95
CA PRO A 72 -6.58 6.60 -43.01
C PRO A 72 -7.08 7.04 -41.61
N GLY A 73 -6.36 7.94 -40.93
CA GLY A 73 -6.83 8.46 -39.63
C GLY A 73 -6.16 9.72 -39.07
N GLU A 74 -4.83 9.76 -38.99
CA GLU A 74 -3.99 10.95 -38.71
C GLU A 74 -2.57 10.69 -39.28
N PRO A 75 -1.68 11.71 -39.35
CA PRO A 75 -0.40 11.62 -40.07
C PRO A 75 0.85 11.55 -39.17
N GLY A 76 1.85 10.74 -39.56
CA GLY A 76 3.18 10.65 -38.94
C GLY A 76 3.23 9.70 -37.73
N GLY A 77 4.05 8.64 -37.69
CA GLY A 77 4.83 8.05 -38.78
C GLY A 77 6.32 8.39 -38.78
N ALA A 78 7.09 7.72 -37.91
CA ALA A 78 8.49 7.40 -38.13
C ALA A 78 8.60 5.87 -38.26
N ALA A 79 9.17 5.37 -39.37
CA ALA A 79 9.11 3.95 -39.72
C ALA A 79 10.31 3.11 -39.22
N TYR A 80 11.36 3.76 -38.69
CA TYR A 80 12.64 3.13 -38.37
C TYR A 80 13.24 3.66 -37.05
N ALA A 81 14.05 2.84 -36.38
CA ALA A 81 14.72 3.20 -35.12
C ALA A 81 15.99 2.37 -34.91
N ILE A 82 16.95 2.90 -34.13
CA ILE A 82 18.20 2.25 -33.73
C ILE A 82 18.20 2.07 -32.20
N ASP A 83 18.52 0.89 -31.67
CA ASP A 83 18.89 0.79 -30.24
C ASP A 83 20.34 1.28 -30.04
N SER A 84 20.64 1.82 -28.87
CA SER A 84 21.99 2.21 -28.45
C SER A 84 22.58 1.32 -27.34
N GLY A 85 21.77 0.44 -26.74
CA GLY A 85 22.12 -0.44 -25.63
C GLY A 85 21.62 0.04 -24.26
N ASP A 86 21.33 1.34 -24.13
CA ASP A 86 20.62 1.94 -22.99
C ASP A 86 19.22 2.48 -23.38
N GLY A 87 18.81 2.37 -24.67
CA GLY A 87 17.48 2.74 -25.15
C GLY A 87 17.36 2.98 -26.67
N LEU A 88 16.14 2.78 -27.18
CA LEU A 88 15.74 3.00 -28.59
C LEU A 88 15.76 4.47 -29.00
N ILE A 89 16.26 4.76 -30.19
CA ILE A 89 16.33 6.09 -30.80
C ILE A 89 15.54 6.07 -32.13
N PRO A 90 14.34 6.67 -32.20
CA PRO A 90 13.57 6.75 -33.45
C PRO A 90 14.18 7.77 -34.42
N LEU A 91 14.23 7.42 -35.71
CA LEU A 91 14.88 8.19 -36.78
C LEU A 91 13.92 8.45 -37.95
N ASP A 92 14.12 9.59 -38.62
CA ASP A 92 13.46 9.93 -39.88
C ASP A 92 14.41 9.67 -41.06
N ILE A 93 14.17 8.58 -41.80
CA ILE A 93 14.97 8.10 -42.95
C ILE A 93 14.02 7.40 -43.95
N GLU A 94 14.11 7.73 -45.24
CA GLU A 94 13.53 6.91 -46.31
C GLU A 94 14.52 5.81 -46.75
N LEU A 95 14.10 4.54 -46.71
CA LEU A 95 14.88 3.41 -47.22
C LEU A 95 14.36 2.95 -48.59
N PRO A 96 15.21 2.40 -49.49
CA PRO A 96 14.75 1.80 -50.74
C PRO A 96 13.78 0.63 -50.50
N GLU A 97 12.71 0.55 -51.29
CA GLU A 97 11.76 -0.57 -51.27
C GLU A 97 12.49 -1.91 -51.44
N GLY A 98 12.24 -2.87 -50.55
CA GLY A 98 12.90 -4.18 -50.52
C GLY A 98 14.18 -4.26 -49.68
N THR A 99 14.53 -3.23 -48.90
CA THR A 99 15.62 -3.32 -47.90
C THR A 99 15.24 -4.30 -46.79
N ALA A 100 15.99 -5.40 -46.66
CA ALA A 100 15.68 -6.52 -45.78
C ALA A 100 16.22 -6.38 -44.36
N SER A 101 15.65 -7.16 -43.44
CA SER A 101 16.20 -7.40 -42.09
C SER A 101 17.65 -7.91 -42.15
N GLY A 102 18.48 -7.44 -41.23
CA GLY A 102 19.91 -7.70 -41.12
C GLY A 102 20.81 -6.74 -41.89
N ALA A 103 20.32 -5.67 -42.51
CA ALA A 103 21.18 -4.70 -43.21
C ALA A 103 22.04 -3.87 -42.24
N GLU A 104 23.31 -3.59 -42.58
CA GLU A 104 24.17 -2.72 -41.74
C GLU A 104 23.95 -1.25 -42.12
N VAL A 105 23.68 -0.42 -41.12
CA VAL A 105 23.29 1.00 -41.26
C VAL A 105 24.32 1.87 -40.56
N THR A 106 24.89 2.83 -41.28
CA THR A 106 25.70 3.92 -40.74
C THR A 106 24.91 5.23 -40.85
N ALA A 107 24.72 5.95 -39.75
CA ALA A 107 23.93 7.19 -39.71
C ALA A 107 24.65 8.28 -38.93
N GLU A 108 24.68 9.50 -39.47
CA GLU A 108 25.19 10.69 -38.77
C GLU A 108 24.03 11.49 -38.19
N LEU A 109 23.91 11.48 -36.86
CA LEU A 109 22.83 12.14 -36.13
C LEU A 109 23.24 13.56 -35.72
N VAL A 110 22.30 14.51 -35.73
CA VAL A 110 22.52 15.89 -35.27
C VAL A 110 22.44 15.96 -33.74
N GLU A 111 23.35 16.70 -33.08
CA GLU A 111 23.32 16.86 -31.61
C GLU A 111 22.16 17.75 -31.13
N SER A 112 21.01 17.12 -30.89
CA SER A 112 19.82 17.74 -30.30
C SER A 112 19.66 17.42 -28.80
N PRO A 113 18.84 18.19 -28.06
CA PRO A 113 18.39 17.81 -26.70
C PRO A 113 17.73 16.43 -26.64
N GLU A 114 17.09 16.01 -27.73
CA GLU A 114 16.44 14.71 -27.90
C GLU A 114 17.49 13.60 -28.03
N LEU A 115 18.58 13.83 -28.79
CA LEU A 115 19.72 12.90 -28.87
C LEU A 115 20.45 12.80 -27.53
N GLU A 116 20.74 13.90 -26.84
CA GLU A 116 21.34 13.87 -25.49
C GLU A 116 20.41 13.18 -24.45
N SER A 117 19.09 13.31 -24.59
CA SER A 117 18.12 12.59 -23.75
C SER A 117 18.08 11.09 -24.08
N ALA A 118 18.17 10.73 -25.35
CA ALA A 118 18.27 9.35 -25.82
C ALA A 118 19.59 8.68 -25.37
N ARG A 119 20.73 9.39 -25.47
CA ARG A 119 22.04 8.99 -24.89
C ARG A 119 21.98 8.71 -23.38
N ALA A 120 21.04 9.35 -22.68
CA ALA A 120 20.78 9.14 -21.25
C ALA A 120 19.71 8.06 -20.96
N GLY A 121 19.34 7.24 -21.96
CA GLY A 121 18.35 6.17 -21.87
C GLY A 121 16.90 6.67 -21.75
N ARG A 122 16.60 7.88 -22.23
CA ARG A 122 15.29 8.54 -22.08
C ARG A 122 14.86 9.33 -23.33
N PRO A 123 14.45 8.65 -24.41
CA PRO A 123 13.93 9.31 -25.61
C PRO A 123 12.68 10.14 -25.29
N ALA A 124 12.58 11.34 -25.87
CA ALA A 124 11.46 12.26 -25.68
C ALA A 124 10.82 12.75 -27.00
N GLY A 125 11.42 12.39 -28.13
CA GLY A 125 11.03 12.74 -29.50
C GLY A 125 11.94 12.02 -30.50
N GLU A 126 11.72 12.27 -31.79
CA GLU A 126 12.58 11.80 -32.88
C GLU A 126 13.93 12.54 -32.92
N VAL A 127 14.95 11.91 -33.47
CA VAL A 127 16.29 12.50 -33.64
C VAL A 127 16.56 12.75 -35.13
N GLU A 128 16.90 13.98 -35.48
CA GLU A 128 17.23 14.38 -36.85
C GLU A 128 18.54 13.74 -37.34
N VAL A 129 18.51 13.26 -38.58
CA VAL A 129 19.61 12.59 -39.27
C VAL A 129 20.18 13.54 -40.32
N ALA A 130 21.49 13.80 -40.27
CA ALA A 130 22.18 14.63 -41.26
C ALA A 130 22.51 13.85 -42.54
N SER A 131 22.89 12.57 -42.40
CA SER A 131 23.03 11.63 -43.51
C SER A 131 22.95 10.19 -43.02
N ALA A 132 22.56 9.25 -43.89
CA ALA A 132 22.61 7.82 -43.60
C ALA A 132 22.96 7.01 -44.85
N THR A 133 23.73 5.93 -44.65
CA THR A 133 24.08 4.95 -45.68
C THR A 133 23.80 3.54 -45.16
N VAL A 134 23.21 2.71 -46.02
CA VAL A 134 22.85 1.33 -45.71
C VAL A 134 23.61 0.40 -46.65
N GLU A 135 24.44 -0.49 -46.11
CA GLU A 135 24.98 -1.59 -46.90
C GLU A 135 23.89 -2.63 -47.11
N SER A 136 23.42 -2.76 -48.35
CA SER A 136 22.37 -3.70 -48.73
C SER A 136 22.83 -5.15 -48.49
N ARG A 137 22.43 -5.76 -47.39
CA ARG A 137 22.48 -7.22 -47.29
C ARG A 137 21.49 -7.82 -48.29
N VAL A 138 21.99 -8.76 -49.09
CA VAL A 138 21.14 -9.75 -49.75
C VAL A 138 20.32 -10.44 -48.66
N ALA A 139 19.00 -10.56 -48.87
CA ALA A 139 18.06 -11.03 -47.85
C ALA A 139 18.60 -12.22 -47.05
N ALA A 140 18.71 -12.05 -45.73
CA ALA A 140 18.99 -13.14 -44.82
C ALA A 140 17.80 -14.10 -44.88
N ALA A 141 18.01 -15.30 -45.40
CA ALA A 141 16.98 -16.34 -45.40
C ALA A 141 16.50 -16.59 -43.96
N ALA A 142 15.19 -16.73 -43.77
CA ALA A 142 14.54 -16.91 -42.46
C ALA A 142 15.36 -17.86 -41.57
N THR A 143 15.86 -17.34 -40.44
CA THR A 143 16.88 -18.05 -39.64
C THR A 143 16.29 -19.34 -39.10
N PRO A 144 16.69 -20.54 -39.58
CA PRO A 144 15.76 -21.66 -39.55
C PRO A 144 15.37 -22.15 -38.15
N ALA A 145 14.07 -22.12 -37.87
CA ALA A 145 13.48 -22.41 -36.58
C ALA A 145 13.67 -23.88 -36.17
N ALA A 146 14.39 -24.11 -35.08
CA ALA A 146 14.59 -25.44 -34.49
C ALA A 146 13.48 -25.77 -33.49
N LYS A 147 12.43 -26.45 -33.98
CA LYS A 147 11.20 -26.76 -33.25
C LYS A 147 11.32 -27.97 -32.32
N ARG A 148 10.54 -27.96 -31.24
CA ARG A 148 10.55 -29.01 -30.20
C ARG A 148 9.16 -29.40 -29.74
N ALA A 149 8.78 -30.67 -29.92
CA ALA A 149 7.53 -31.24 -29.41
C ALA A 149 7.72 -31.84 -28.01
N TYR A 150 6.84 -31.49 -27.09
CA TYR A 150 6.79 -32.01 -25.72
C TYR A 150 5.43 -32.68 -25.50
N VAL A 151 5.42 -33.99 -25.26
CA VAL A 151 4.19 -34.81 -25.33
C VAL A 151 3.69 -35.18 -23.93
N ALA A 152 2.42 -34.90 -23.65
CA ALA A 152 1.75 -35.19 -22.38
C ALA A 152 0.46 -36.00 -22.60
N ILE A 153 0.38 -37.20 -22.03
CA ILE A 153 -0.80 -38.07 -22.14
C ILE A 153 -1.64 -38.05 -20.85
N SER A 154 -2.93 -37.73 -20.96
CA SER A 154 -3.89 -37.73 -19.85
C SER A 154 -4.44 -39.14 -19.59
N THR A 155 -4.22 -39.66 -18.37
CA THR A 155 -4.56 -41.05 -18.00
C THR A 155 -6.02 -41.24 -17.56
N GLN A 156 -6.95 -40.64 -18.31
CA GLN A 156 -8.39 -40.57 -18.00
C GLN A 156 -9.21 -41.20 -19.13
N GLY A 157 -9.01 -42.50 -19.37
CA GLY A 157 -9.86 -43.29 -20.25
C GLY A 157 -9.35 -44.69 -20.53
N SER A 158 -9.59 -45.17 -21.75
CA SER A 158 -8.84 -46.29 -22.33
C SER A 158 -7.55 -45.73 -22.93
N GLU A 159 -6.45 -45.87 -22.18
CA GLU A 159 -5.17 -45.25 -22.48
C GLU A 159 -4.71 -45.44 -23.94
N PRO A 160 -4.29 -44.37 -24.63
CA PRO A 160 -3.58 -44.52 -25.89
C PRO A 160 -2.19 -45.12 -25.60
N THR A 161 -1.70 -46.02 -26.45
CA THR A 161 -0.35 -46.55 -26.30
C THR A 161 0.67 -45.46 -26.66
N ASN A 162 1.61 -45.15 -25.75
CA ASN A 162 2.61 -44.09 -25.94
C ASN A 162 3.25 -44.14 -27.34
N GLY A 163 3.72 -45.31 -27.78
CA GLY A 163 4.34 -45.49 -29.10
C GLY A 163 3.44 -45.21 -30.31
N ALA A 164 2.12 -45.22 -30.17
CA ALA A 164 1.19 -44.81 -31.22
C ALA A 164 0.98 -43.29 -31.21
N VAL A 165 0.91 -42.67 -30.03
CA VAL A 165 0.90 -41.20 -29.90
C VAL A 165 2.22 -40.62 -30.41
N GLU A 166 3.35 -41.25 -30.07
CA GLU A 166 4.68 -40.86 -30.52
C GLU A 166 4.80 -40.97 -32.05
N ALA A 167 4.34 -42.06 -32.67
CA ALA A 167 4.29 -42.16 -34.13
C ALA A 167 3.46 -41.03 -34.77
N ALA A 168 2.28 -40.73 -34.22
CA ALA A 168 1.43 -39.64 -34.71
C ALA A 168 2.06 -38.24 -34.53
N VAL A 169 2.83 -38.03 -33.46
CA VAL A 169 3.63 -36.81 -33.25
C VAL A 169 4.80 -36.74 -34.24
N ASP A 170 5.47 -37.85 -34.55
CA ASP A 170 6.55 -37.87 -35.55
C ASP A 170 6.03 -37.55 -36.95
N GLU A 171 4.85 -38.07 -37.31
CA GLU A 171 4.16 -37.78 -38.58
C GLU A 171 3.73 -36.30 -38.66
N THR A 172 3.18 -35.76 -37.57
CA THR A 172 2.86 -34.31 -37.43
C THR A 172 4.09 -33.43 -37.57
N MET A 173 5.21 -33.79 -36.93
CA MET A 173 6.48 -33.06 -37.01
C MET A 173 7.09 -33.14 -38.41
N GLY A 174 7.02 -34.30 -39.06
CA GLY A 174 7.48 -34.51 -40.44
C GLY A 174 6.72 -33.65 -41.45
N TRP A 175 5.39 -33.57 -41.31
CA TRP A 175 4.57 -32.71 -42.16
C TRP A 175 4.99 -31.24 -42.05
N TRP A 176 5.11 -30.69 -40.84
CA TRP A 176 5.55 -29.30 -40.66
C TRP A 176 7.01 -29.05 -41.08
N LEU A 177 7.88 -30.07 -41.07
CA LEU A 177 9.24 -29.98 -41.63
C LEU A 177 9.21 -29.85 -43.16
N ASP A 178 8.44 -30.69 -43.84
CA ASP A 178 8.29 -30.63 -45.30
C ASP A 178 7.61 -29.31 -45.72
N GLU A 179 6.52 -28.92 -45.05
CA GLU A 179 5.74 -27.71 -45.37
C GLU A 179 6.45 -26.40 -45.02
N GLY A 180 7.34 -26.40 -44.02
CA GLY A 180 8.20 -25.27 -43.68
C GLY A 180 9.39 -25.07 -44.62
N ASP A 181 9.59 -25.97 -45.60
CA ASP A 181 10.50 -25.83 -46.76
C ASP A 181 11.91 -25.28 -46.43
N GLY A 182 12.50 -25.79 -45.36
CA GLY A 182 13.83 -25.41 -44.87
C GLY A 182 13.86 -24.25 -43.88
N ALA A 183 12.81 -23.41 -43.79
CA ALA A 183 12.66 -22.42 -42.72
C ALA A 183 12.38 -23.09 -41.36
N ILE A 184 11.76 -24.28 -41.35
CA ILE A 184 11.82 -25.20 -40.21
C ILE A 184 12.93 -26.23 -40.51
N THR A 185 14.11 -26.11 -39.90
CA THR A 185 15.23 -27.05 -40.16
C THR A 185 15.10 -28.35 -39.40
N THR A 186 14.54 -28.32 -38.19
CA THR A 186 14.42 -29.49 -37.32
C THR A 186 13.16 -29.39 -36.48
N PHE A 187 12.46 -30.51 -36.31
CA PHE A 187 11.36 -30.63 -35.37
C PHE A 187 11.60 -31.91 -34.57
N THR A 188 11.84 -31.78 -33.27
CA THR A 188 12.42 -32.85 -32.44
C THR A 188 11.64 -33.09 -31.16
N ARG A 189 11.72 -34.30 -30.60
CA ARG A 189 11.32 -34.55 -29.19
C ARG A 189 12.57 -34.58 -28.30
N PRO A 190 12.86 -33.51 -27.53
CA PRO A 190 14.07 -33.46 -26.69
C PRO A 190 13.95 -34.31 -25.41
N VAL A 191 12.75 -34.78 -25.06
CA VAL A 191 12.44 -35.59 -23.88
C VAL A 191 11.39 -36.65 -24.23
N ALA A 192 11.33 -37.72 -23.43
CA ALA A 192 10.32 -38.76 -23.60
C ALA A 192 8.91 -38.28 -23.20
N THR A 193 7.88 -38.91 -23.78
CA THR A 193 6.47 -38.63 -23.46
C THR A 193 6.16 -38.86 -21.98
N GLN A 194 5.52 -37.88 -21.35
CA GLN A 194 5.09 -37.95 -19.95
C GLN A 194 3.59 -38.19 -19.83
N THR A 195 3.13 -38.61 -18.65
CA THR A 195 1.72 -38.88 -18.34
C THR A 195 1.24 -38.07 -17.14
N PHE A 196 -0.04 -37.71 -17.11
CA PHE A 196 -0.67 -36.96 -16.01
C PHE A 196 -2.10 -37.43 -15.74
N SER A 197 -2.60 -37.19 -14.53
CA SER A 197 -3.80 -37.87 -13.99
C SER A 197 -5.10 -37.08 -14.15
N GLU A 198 -4.97 -35.79 -14.47
CA GLU A 198 -6.02 -34.81 -14.58
C GLU A 198 -6.82 -35.02 -15.87
N ALA A 199 -8.13 -34.77 -15.82
CA ALA A 199 -9.00 -34.93 -16.97
C ALA A 199 -8.61 -33.98 -18.11
N CYS A 200 -8.33 -34.55 -19.28
CA CYS A 200 -8.22 -33.78 -20.51
C CYS A 200 -9.57 -33.15 -20.87
N SER A 201 -9.62 -31.84 -21.13
CA SER A 201 -10.85 -31.18 -21.58
C SER A 201 -10.53 -29.90 -22.34
N THR A 202 -10.89 -29.84 -23.63
CA THR A 202 -10.88 -28.60 -24.43
C THR A 202 -11.86 -27.57 -23.85
N GLY A 203 -13.03 -28.03 -23.37
CA GLY A 203 -14.03 -27.23 -22.66
C GLY A 203 -13.56 -26.66 -21.31
N ASN A 204 -12.42 -27.10 -20.78
CA ASN A 204 -11.73 -26.49 -19.63
C ASN A 204 -10.21 -26.49 -19.86
N TRP A 205 -9.79 -26.08 -21.06
CA TRP A 205 -8.39 -26.13 -21.50
C TRP A 205 -7.39 -25.48 -20.53
N PRO A 206 -7.67 -24.39 -19.77
CA PRO A 206 -6.64 -23.78 -18.93
C PRO A 206 -6.16 -24.72 -17.83
N ALA A 207 -7.04 -25.59 -17.30
CA ALA A 207 -6.68 -26.59 -16.31
C ALA A 207 -5.86 -27.74 -16.92
N THR A 208 -6.27 -28.23 -18.10
CA THR A 208 -5.56 -29.28 -18.82
C THR A 208 -4.15 -28.84 -19.26
N VAL A 209 -4.03 -27.62 -19.82
CA VAL A 209 -2.74 -27.04 -20.21
C VAL A 209 -1.85 -26.81 -18.99
N SER A 210 -2.39 -26.25 -17.90
CA SER A 210 -1.62 -26.01 -16.67
C SER A 210 -1.09 -27.30 -16.04
N ALA A 211 -1.86 -28.40 -16.08
CA ALA A 211 -1.42 -29.69 -15.57
C ALA A 211 -0.33 -30.32 -16.47
N ALA A 212 -0.52 -30.30 -17.79
CA ALA A 212 0.43 -30.84 -18.74
C ALA A 212 1.75 -30.04 -18.80
N SER A 213 1.70 -28.70 -18.73
CA SER A 213 2.90 -27.86 -18.75
C SER A 213 3.73 -27.99 -17.47
N ALA A 214 3.08 -28.30 -16.33
CA ALA A 214 3.77 -28.55 -15.06
C ALA A 214 4.69 -29.80 -15.08
N LEU A 215 4.52 -30.70 -16.06
CA LEU A 215 5.44 -31.81 -16.33
C LEU A 215 6.78 -31.33 -16.90
N PHE A 216 6.83 -30.14 -17.51
CA PHE A 216 7.98 -29.57 -18.21
C PHE A 216 8.34 -28.16 -17.65
N PRO A 217 8.60 -28.00 -16.33
CA PRO A 217 8.60 -26.71 -15.63
C PRO A 217 9.79 -25.77 -15.96
N GLN A 218 10.63 -26.11 -16.94
CA GLN A 218 11.72 -25.28 -17.45
C GLN A 218 11.58 -24.97 -18.95
N VAL A 219 10.41 -25.24 -19.55
CA VAL A 219 10.13 -25.03 -20.96
C VAL A 219 9.12 -23.90 -21.13
N ASN A 220 9.43 -22.92 -21.99
CA ASN A 220 8.48 -21.88 -22.39
C ASN A 220 7.68 -22.37 -23.61
N PHE A 221 6.35 -22.25 -23.55
CA PHE A 221 5.40 -22.65 -24.60
C PHE A 221 4.60 -21.43 -25.10
N GLY A 222 5.32 -20.38 -25.48
CA GLY A 222 4.76 -19.13 -26.00
C GLY A 222 5.38 -18.70 -27.32
N ASN A 223 4.92 -17.56 -27.81
CA ASN A 223 5.50 -16.89 -28.98
C ASN A 223 7.05 -16.75 -28.85
N GLY A 224 7.76 -16.83 -29.97
CA GLY A 224 9.21 -16.83 -30.07
C GLY A 224 9.96 -18.00 -29.41
N SER A 225 9.27 -19.05 -28.92
CA SER A 225 9.93 -20.11 -28.13
C SER A 225 10.31 -21.37 -28.91
N GLY A 226 9.70 -21.62 -30.07
CA GLY A 226 9.86 -22.86 -30.85
C GLY A 226 9.42 -24.17 -30.16
N ASN A 227 8.83 -24.12 -28.96
CA ASN A 227 8.41 -25.33 -28.23
C ASN A 227 6.89 -25.50 -28.28
N HIS A 228 6.43 -26.71 -28.62
CA HIS A 228 5.02 -27.07 -28.77
C HIS A 228 4.65 -28.14 -27.75
N LEU A 229 3.73 -27.83 -26.84
CA LEU A 229 3.18 -28.78 -25.86
C LEU A 229 1.99 -29.52 -26.48
N ILE A 230 2.17 -30.79 -26.84
CA ILE A 230 1.14 -31.63 -27.44
C ILE A 230 0.50 -32.50 -26.35
N ILE A 231 -0.76 -32.24 -26.05
CA ILE A 231 -1.53 -32.86 -24.98
C ILE A 231 -2.56 -33.80 -25.58
N VAL A 232 -2.48 -35.09 -25.25
CA VAL A 232 -3.30 -36.14 -25.87
C VAL A 232 -4.07 -36.91 -24.80
N GLY A 233 -5.32 -37.26 -25.08
CA GLY A 233 -6.13 -38.05 -24.15
C GLY A 233 -7.32 -38.73 -24.82
N ALA A 234 -7.77 -39.85 -24.27
CA ALA A 234 -8.84 -40.66 -24.87
C ALA A 234 -10.21 -39.97 -24.91
N ASN A 235 -10.44 -38.92 -24.11
CA ASN A 235 -11.73 -38.22 -23.98
C ASN A 235 -11.56 -36.70 -23.77
N CYS A 236 -10.76 -36.01 -24.58
CA CYS A 236 -10.49 -34.57 -24.39
C CYS A 236 -11.70 -33.63 -24.65
N GLY A 237 -12.90 -34.14 -24.95
CA GLY A 237 -14.13 -33.33 -24.98
C GLY A 237 -14.34 -32.47 -26.24
N GLY A 238 -13.56 -32.73 -27.29
CA GLY A 238 -13.66 -32.14 -28.63
C GLY A 238 -12.87 -33.00 -29.63
N THR A 239 -12.53 -32.46 -30.79
CA THR A 239 -11.47 -33.02 -31.65
C THR A 239 -10.11 -32.55 -31.16
N GLY A 240 -9.89 -31.24 -31.12
CA GLY A 240 -8.71 -30.61 -30.56
C GLY A 240 -8.96 -29.19 -30.03
N LEU A 241 -7.87 -28.50 -29.68
CA LEU A 241 -7.79 -27.07 -29.45
C LEU A 241 -6.32 -26.60 -29.36
N GLY A 242 -5.91 -25.68 -30.22
CA GLY A 242 -4.58 -25.06 -30.25
C GLY A 242 -4.52 -23.64 -29.68
N ARG A 243 -3.30 -23.11 -29.55
CA ARG A 243 -3.02 -21.69 -29.28
C ARG A 243 -2.63 -21.01 -30.59
N PHE A 244 -3.13 -19.78 -30.81
CA PHE A 244 -2.63 -18.93 -31.89
C PHE A 244 -1.22 -18.39 -31.54
N GLY A 245 -0.25 -18.75 -32.38
CA GLY A 245 0.93 -17.95 -32.65
C GLY A 245 0.67 -17.03 -33.85
N ASP A 246 1.55 -16.06 -34.02
CA ASP A 246 1.48 -14.97 -34.97
C ASP A 246 2.63 -15.04 -36.01
N SER A 247 3.61 -15.95 -35.84
CA SER A 247 4.74 -16.20 -36.76
C SER A 247 5.20 -17.66 -36.79
N LEU A 248 6.04 -18.04 -37.76
CA LEU A 248 6.66 -19.37 -37.82
C LEU A 248 7.66 -19.65 -36.69
N ASP A 249 8.20 -18.66 -35.98
CA ASP A 249 9.11 -18.89 -34.85
C ASP A 249 8.40 -19.29 -33.55
N ASP A 250 7.07 -19.12 -33.51
CA ASP A 250 6.29 -19.30 -32.31
C ASP A 250 6.23 -20.74 -31.77
N GLY A 251 6.02 -20.83 -30.46
CA GLY A 251 5.67 -22.04 -29.75
C GLY A 251 4.33 -21.88 -29.05
N GLY A 252 3.76 -22.98 -28.61
CA GLY A 252 2.42 -22.96 -28.03
C GLY A 252 1.99 -24.31 -27.45
N TRP A 253 0.69 -24.53 -27.40
CA TRP A 253 0.11 -25.75 -26.86
C TRP A 253 -1.08 -26.20 -27.72
N THR A 254 -1.29 -27.51 -27.72
CA THR A 254 -2.28 -28.21 -28.53
C THR A 254 -2.90 -29.29 -27.66
N ILE A 255 -4.23 -29.36 -27.59
CA ILE A 255 -4.98 -30.47 -27.03
C ILE A 255 -5.56 -31.28 -28.19
N ALA A 256 -5.50 -32.61 -28.15
CA ALA A 256 -6.13 -33.49 -29.13
C ALA A 256 -6.77 -34.73 -28.47
N THR A 257 -8.00 -35.08 -28.88
CA THR A 257 -8.62 -36.36 -28.52
C THR A 257 -8.00 -37.48 -29.33
N TRP A 258 -7.51 -38.52 -28.66
CA TRP A 258 -6.83 -39.63 -29.33
C TRP A 258 -7.77 -40.48 -30.20
N SER A 259 -7.37 -40.70 -31.45
CA SER A 259 -7.86 -41.80 -32.28
C SER A 259 -6.84 -42.14 -33.37
N ALA A 260 -6.79 -43.41 -33.76
CA ALA A 260 -5.84 -43.96 -34.74
C ALA A 260 -6.03 -43.45 -36.20
N SER A 261 -6.98 -42.54 -36.44
CA SER A 261 -7.09 -41.78 -37.71
C SER A 261 -7.48 -40.30 -37.52
N VAL A 262 -7.76 -39.84 -36.29
CA VAL A 262 -8.09 -38.44 -36.00
C VAL A 262 -6.90 -37.70 -35.42
N GLY A 263 -6.01 -38.40 -34.71
CA GLY A 263 -4.88 -37.81 -33.98
C GLY A 263 -3.96 -36.96 -34.86
N VAL A 264 -3.46 -37.51 -35.98
CA VAL A 264 -2.48 -36.85 -36.87
C VAL A 264 -3.06 -35.60 -37.53
N LEU A 265 -4.11 -35.76 -38.36
CA LEU A 265 -4.82 -34.67 -39.04
C LEU A 265 -5.16 -33.50 -38.10
N THR A 266 -5.73 -33.81 -36.92
CA THR A 266 -6.05 -32.79 -35.92
C THR A 266 -4.78 -32.19 -35.31
N MET A 267 -3.78 -32.98 -34.93
CA MET A 267 -2.53 -32.42 -34.39
C MET A 267 -1.76 -31.55 -35.40
N ILE A 268 -1.86 -31.83 -36.70
CA ILE A 268 -1.30 -30.96 -37.76
C ILE A 268 -2.04 -29.62 -37.80
N HIS A 269 -3.37 -29.63 -37.87
CA HIS A 269 -4.23 -28.44 -37.82
C HIS A 269 -3.98 -27.59 -36.56
N GLU A 270 -4.04 -28.21 -35.38
CA GLU A 270 -3.91 -27.55 -34.09
C GLU A 270 -2.46 -27.10 -33.80
N VAL A 271 -1.46 -27.64 -34.52
CA VAL A 271 -0.10 -27.09 -34.55
C VAL A 271 0.02 -25.93 -35.53
N GLY A 272 -0.75 -25.91 -36.62
CA GLY A 272 -0.87 -24.78 -37.56
C GLY A 272 -1.31 -23.47 -36.90
N HIS A 273 -2.19 -23.55 -35.89
CA HIS A 273 -2.48 -22.39 -35.03
C HIS A 273 -1.22 -21.85 -34.33
N ASN A 274 -0.34 -22.73 -33.80
CA ASN A 274 0.82 -22.31 -33.02
C ASN A 274 1.92 -21.63 -33.86
N VAL A 275 1.81 -21.63 -35.19
CA VAL A 275 2.89 -21.21 -36.11
C VAL A 275 2.47 -20.12 -37.11
N GLY A 276 1.38 -19.38 -36.86
CA GLY A 276 1.05 -18.13 -37.59
C GLY A 276 -0.12 -18.15 -38.57
N LEU A 277 -0.79 -19.29 -38.79
CA LEU A 277 -1.91 -19.37 -39.75
C LEU A 277 -3.28 -18.87 -39.21
N GLU A 278 -3.35 -18.51 -37.92
CA GLU A 278 -4.58 -18.09 -37.23
C GLU A 278 -5.76 -19.07 -37.51
N HIS A 279 -6.94 -18.55 -37.89
CA HIS A 279 -8.08 -19.30 -38.46
C HIS A 279 -8.32 -18.92 -39.94
N ALA A 280 -7.26 -18.64 -40.70
CA ALA A 280 -7.29 -18.51 -42.17
C ALA A 280 -8.42 -17.66 -42.81
N GLY A 281 -8.91 -16.60 -42.13
CA GLY A 281 -9.87 -15.63 -42.68
C GLY A 281 -11.32 -15.66 -42.15
N ILE A 282 -11.58 -16.25 -40.96
CA ILE A 282 -12.94 -16.27 -40.36
C ILE A 282 -13.40 -14.91 -39.77
N THR A 283 -12.55 -13.89 -39.75
CA THR A 283 -12.78 -12.53 -39.26
C THR A 283 -13.76 -11.67 -40.09
N GLY A 284 -14.80 -12.27 -40.69
CA GLY A 284 -15.84 -11.55 -41.45
C GLY A 284 -17.17 -12.28 -41.69
N CYS A 285 -17.22 -13.63 -41.78
CA CYS A 285 -18.45 -14.29 -42.22
C CYS A 285 -19.59 -14.24 -41.18
N THR A 286 -20.71 -13.60 -41.56
CA THR A 286 -21.94 -13.56 -40.75
C THR A 286 -22.77 -14.83 -40.95
N GLY A 287 -22.42 -15.90 -40.22
CA GLY A 287 -23.20 -17.15 -40.15
C GLY A 287 -22.46 -18.42 -40.51
N CYS A 288 -21.17 -18.35 -40.86
CA CYS A 288 -20.33 -19.51 -41.09
C CYS A 288 -19.84 -20.12 -39.76
N ASN A 289 -20.27 -21.34 -39.41
CA ASN A 289 -19.59 -22.17 -38.41
C ASN A 289 -18.38 -22.91 -39.02
N ALA A 290 -17.61 -22.25 -39.90
CA ALA A 290 -16.82 -22.91 -40.95
C ALA A 290 -15.31 -23.00 -40.69
N GLU A 291 -14.88 -22.99 -39.43
CA GLU A 291 -13.52 -23.40 -39.00
C GLU A 291 -13.14 -24.76 -39.60
N TYR A 292 -14.12 -25.66 -39.65
CA TYR A 292 -14.00 -27.04 -40.12
C TYR A 292 -14.61 -27.26 -41.52
N GLY A 293 -14.68 -26.20 -42.32
CA GLY A 293 -15.48 -26.17 -43.56
C GLY A 293 -14.72 -25.95 -44.86
N ASN A 294 -13.40 -25.75 -44.81
CA ASN A 294 -12.59 -25.43 -45.98
C ASN A 294 -11.47 -26.47 -46.16
N VAL A 295 -11.84 -27.68 -46.59
CA VAL A 295 -10.93 -28.84 -46.70
C VAL A 295 -9.78 -28.66 -47.70
N PHE A 296 -9.75 -27.55 -48.44
CA PHE A 296 -8.67 -27.15 -49.34
C PHE A 296 -7.51 -26.43 -48.61
N SER A 297 -7.67 -26.12 -47.31
CA SER A 297 -6.66 -25.52 -46.43
C SER A 297 -6.41 -26.41 -45.21
N VAL A 298 -5.18 -26.47 -44.71
CA VAL A 298 -4.88 -27.22 -43.46
C VAL A 298 -5.67 -26.65 -42.28
N MET A 299 -5.87 -25.32 -42.24
CA MET A 299 -6.70 -24.65 -41.24
C MET A 299 -8.21 -24.79 -41.48
N GLY A 300 -8.61 -25.62 -42.45
CA GLY A 300 -9.96 -26.15 -42.62
C GLY A 300 -10.06 -27.68 -42.47
N LEU A 301 -8.96 -28.38 -42.12
CA LEU A 301 -8.95 -29.81 -41.76
C LEU A 301 -9.05 -30.07 -40.24
N GLY A 302 -10.16 -29.62 -39.66
CA GLY A 302 -10.95 -30.47 -38.76
C GLY A 302 -12.24 -30.81 -39.49
N LEU A 303 -12.96 -31.91 -39.27
CA LEU A 303 -13.01 -32.88 -38.18
C LEU A 303 -13.12 -34.30 -38.77
N SER A 304 -12.96 -35.35 -37.95
CA SER A 304 -13.53 -36.66 -38.29
C SER A 304 -14.28 -37.29 -37.12
N PHE A 305 -15.59 -37.44 -37.31
CA PHE A 305 -16.46 -38.31 -36.53
C PHE A 305 -17.20 -39.26 -37.49
N ASN A 306 -17.30 -40.53 -37.14
CA ASN A 306 -18.38 -41.38 -37.65
C ASN A 306 -18.87 -42.32 -36.54
N PHE A 307 -20.19 -42.30 -36.30
CA PHE A 307 -20.86 -42.97 -35.18
C PHE A 307 -20.79 -44.52 -35.21
N ASN A 308 -20.18 -45.11 -36.24
CA ASN A 308 -20.10 -46.56 -36.45
C ASN A 308 -18.68 -47.15 -36.42
N GLY A 309 -17.64 -46.36 -36.11
CA GLY A 309 -16.31 -46.91 -35.75
C GLY A 309 -15.44 -47.47 -36.88
N ASN A 310 -15.70 -47.13 -38.14
CA ASN A 310 -14.75 -47.33 -39.23
C ASN A 310 -13.75 -46.14 -39.30
N PRO A 311 -12.46 -46.37 -39.60
CA PRO A 311 -11.50 -45.29 -39.79
C PRO A 311 -11.80 -44.49 -41.05
N VAL A 312 -11.40 -43.22 -41.06
CA VAL A 312 -11.46 -42.35 -42.22
C VAL A 312 -10.04 -41.87 -42.50
N PHE A 313 -9.52 -42.19 -43.68
CA PHE A 313 -8.20 -41.75 -44.11
C PHE A 313 -8.38 -40.60 -45.09
N PHE A 314 -8.16 -39.38 -44.61
CA PHE A 314 -7.87 -38.22 -45.45
C PHE A 314 -6.36 -37.99 -45.42
N THR A 315 -5.79 -37.44 -46.49
CA THR A 315 -4.45 -36.86 -46.47
C THR A 315 -4.56 -35.36 -46.43
N GLU A 316 -3.68 -34.74 -45.66
CA GLU A 316 -3.60 -33.31 -45.42
C GLU A 316 -3.42 -32.52 -46.74
N PRO A 317 -4.18 -31.44 -46.98
CA PRO A 317 -3.95 -30.57 -48.12
C PRO A 317 -2.65 -29.80 -47.94
N ALA A 318 -1.91 -29.71 -49.03
CA ALA A 318 -0.87 -28.73 -49.24
C ALA A 318 -1.20 -27.32 -48.73
N LEU A 319 -0.23 -26.66 -48.09
CA LEU A 319 -0.27 -25.20 -47.97
C LEU A 319 -0.20 -24.55 -49.36
N GLY A 320 -1.32 -23.96 -49.79
CA GLY A 320 -1.41 -23.12 -50.99
C GLY A 320 -0.63 -21.81 -50.85
N SER A 321 -0.28 -21.18 -51.96
CA SER A 321 0.65 -20.03 -52.00
C SER A 321 0.27 -18.88 -51.04
N ALA A 322 -1.01 -18.51 -50.97
CA ALA A 322 -1.51 -17.47 -50.06
C ALA A 322 -1.14 -17.70 -48.58
N TYR A 323 -1.06 -18.96 -48.14
CA TYR A 323 -0.72 -19.33 -46.77
C TYR A 323 0.79 -19.56 -46.56
N ARG A 324 1.57 -19.72 -47.63
CA ARG A 324 3.04 -19.79 -47.54
C ARG A 324 3.66 -18.40 -47.48
N GLU A 325 3.12 -17.43 -48.22
CA GLU A 325 3.53 -16.03 -48.08
C GLU A 325 3.13 -15.47 -46.71
N GLN A 326 1.94 -15.81 -46.18
CA GLN A 326 1.55 -15.48 -44.80
C GLN A 326 2.53 -16.03 -43.72
N LEU A 327 3.30 -17.07 -44.06
CA LEU A 327 4.29 -17.70 -43.18
C LEU A 327 5.74 -17.40 -43.56
N GLU A 328 5.97 -16.61 -44.62
CA GLU A 328 7.29 -16.29 -45.17
C GLU A 328 8.13 -17.55 -45.52
N VAL A 329 7.47 -18.57 -46.11
CA VAL A 329 8.10 -19.84 -46.57
C VAL A 329 7.84 -20.17 -48.03
N ASP A 330 7.41 -19.22 -48.84
CA ASP A 330 7.57 -19.35 -50.28
C ASP A 330 9.06 -19.28 -50.66
N GLY A 331 9.51 -20.20 -51.51
CA GLY A 331 10.88 -20.16 -52.03
C GLY A 331 11.08 -18.93 -52.93
N PRO A 332 12.30 -18.36 -53.06
CA PRO A 332 12.54 -17.18 -53.90
C PRO A 332 12.07 -17.36 -55.36
N GLY A 333 10.96 -16.72 -55.71
CA GLY A 333 10.31 -16.83 -57.02
C GLY A 333 9.30 -17.99 -57.17
N GLU A 334 8.98 -18.73 -56.10
CA GLU A 334 7.82 -19.61 -56.01
C GLU A 334 6.53 -18.80 -56.21
N ILE A 335 6.46 -17.58 -55.68
CA ILE A 335 5.36 -16.66 -55.91
C ILE A 335 5.81 -15.50 -56.79
N SER A 336 4.91 -15.05 -57.67
CA SER A 336 5.11 -13.88 -58.52
C SER A 336 3.98 -12.87 -58.32
N ALA A 337 4.33 -11.62 -57.98
CA ALA A 337 3.36 -10.53 -57.90
C ALA A 337 3.11 -9.93 -59.30
N TRP A 338 1.88 -10.03 -59.79
CA TRP A 338 1.44 -9.31 -60.98
C TRP A 338 0.86 -7.96 -60.59
N GLN A 339 1.62 -6.90 -60.89
CA GLN A 339 1.18 -5.51 -60.75
C GLN A 339 0.71 -4.95 -62.10
N ARG A 340 -0.17 -3.94 -62.06
CA ARG A 340 -0.90 -3.39 -63.21
C ARG A 340 -0.08 -2.45 -64.11
N SER A 341 1.17 -2.83 -64.43
CA SER A 341 2.18 -1.99 -65.09
C SER A 341 2.07 -1.94 -66.63
N GLY A 342 0.87 -1.63 -67.14
CA GLY A 342 0.66 -1.13 -68.50
C GLY A 342 0.51 -2.17 -69.62
N SER A 343 0.62 -3.47 -69.34
CA SER A 343 0.28 -4.56 -70.26
C SER A 343 -1.09 -5.16 -69.93
N ALA A 344 -2.03 -5.14 -70.88
CA ALA A 344 -3.41 -5.61 -70.67
C ALA A 344 -3.57 -7.14 -70.48
N GLU A 345 -2.51 -7.93 -70.68
CA GLU A 345 -2.49 -9.35 -70.32
C GLU A 345 -1.06 -9.76 -69.92
N ALA A 346 -0.95 -10.75 -69.04
CA ALA A 346 0.29 -11.45 -68.72
C ALA A 346 0.06 -12.97 -68.72
N THR A 347 1.05 -13.74 -69.18
CA THR A 347 1.00 -15.21 -69.17
C THR A 347 2.11 -15.74 -68.27
N VAL A 348 1.75 -16.53 -67.26
CA VAL A 348 2.65 -17.12 -66.27
C VAL A 348 2.59 -18.64 -66.37
N VAL A 349 3.75 -19.29 -66.24
CA VAL A 349 3.86 -20.76 -66.18
C VAL A 349 3.99 -21.15 -64.72
N LEU A 350 3.08 -21.99 -64.25
CA LEU A 350 3.01 -22.49 -62.88
C LEU A 350 3.68 -23.87 -62.75
N SER A 351 4.76 -23.95 -61.99
CA SER A 351 5.32 -25.20 -61.47
C SER A 351 4.33 -25.90 -60.52
N PRO A 352 4.27 -27.23 -60.51
CA PRO A 352 3.52 -27.97 -59.51
C PRO A 352 4.23 -27.93 -58.16
N ARG A 353 3.46 -28.22 -57.12
CA ARG A 353 3.93 -28.25 -55.73
C ARG A 353 5.17 -29.11 -55.46
N ALA A 354 5.31 -30.24 -56.13
CA ALA A 354 6.43 -31.17 -55.90
C ALA A 354 7.74 -30.74 -56.62
N GLY A 355 7.75 -29.61 -57.34
CA GLY A 355 8.93 -29.10 -58.03
C GLY A 355 9.83 -28.27 -57.12
N GLU A 356 11.11 -28.65 -57.00
CA GLU A 356 12.14 -27.94 -56.20
C GLU A 356 12.43 -26.50 -56.66
N THR A 357 11.91 -26.06 -57.83
CA THR A 357 12.15 -24.72 -58.39
C THR A 357 11.01 -24.22 -59.29
N GLY A 358 10.90 -22.90 -59.40
CA GLY A 358 10.01 -22.20 -60.33
C GLY A 358 8.73 -21.69 -59.70
N THR A 359 8.10 -20.74 -60.37
CA THR A 359 6.88 -20.05 -59.90
C THR A 359 5.71 -21.03 -59.81
N ARG A 360 5.24 -21.30 -58.60
CA ARG A 360 4.06 -22.11 -58.29
C ARG A 360 2.79 -21.28 -58.09
N GLY A 361 2.95 -20.00 -57.71
CA GLY A 361 1.85 -19.06 -57.43
C GLY A 361 1.94 -17.75 -58.20
N VAL A 362 0.79 -17.19 -58.58
CA VAL A 362 0.65 -15.77 -58.96
C VAL A 362 -0.21 -15.04 -57.93
N GLN A 363 0.31 -13.95 -57.37
CA GLN A 363 -0.46 -12.97 -56.61
C GLN A 363 -0.96 -11.89 -57.59
N VAL A 364 -2.26 -11.60 -57.59
CA VAL A 364 -2.93 -10.71 -58.54
C VAL A 364 -3.77 -9.70 -57.75
N ALA A 365 -3.31 -8.46 -57.67
CA ALA A 365 -4.02 -7.37 -57.00
C ALA A 365 -5.19 -6.86 -57.87
N ALA A 366 -6.41 -6.88 -57.31
CA ALA A 366 -7.62 -6.37 -57.96
C ALA A 366 -8.07 -5.04 -57.33
N ALA A 367 -9.14 -4.44 -57.87
CA ALA A 367 -9.67 -3.18 -57.35
C ALA A 367 -10.55 -3.40 -56.11
N GLY A 368 -10.36 -2.57 -55.07
CA GLY A 368 -11.20 -2.57 -53.86
C GLY A 368 -10.74 -3.54 -52.78
N ASP A 369 -9.43 -3.54 -52.47
CA ASP A 369 -8.83 -4.26 -51.34
C ASP A 369 -8.99 -5.78 -51.41
N VAL A 370 -8.85 -6.35 -52.63
CA VAL A 370 -8.93 -7.79 -52.91
C VAL A 370 -7.68 -8.26 -53.65
N THR A 371 -7.08 -9.34 -53.14
CA THR A 371 -5.97 -10.06 -53.79
C THR A 371 -6.45 -11.45 -54.20
N TYR A 372 -6.09 -11.87 -55.41
CA TYR A 372 -6.32 -13.22 -55.92
C TYR A 372 -4.99 -13.96 -55.99
N TRP A 373 -4.97 -15.20 -55.50
CA TRP A 373 -3.82 -16.10 -55.58
C TRP A 373 -4.16 -17.26 -56.50
N VAL A 374 -3.23 -17.61 -57.39
CA VAL A 374 -3.43 -18.65 -58.41
C VAL A 374 -2.33 -19.69 -58.30
N ASP A 375 -2.63 -20.89 -57.80
CA ASP A 375 -1.68 -21.99 -57.62
C ASP A 375 -1.99 -23.21 -58.53
N TYR A 376 -0.98 -23.98 -58.90
CA TYR A 376 -1.13 -25.23 -59.67
C TYR A 376 -0.85 -26.46 -58.80
N ARG A 377 -1.76 -27.44 -58.87
CA ARG A 377 -1.69 -28.73 -58.18
C ARG A 377 -1.77 -29.85 -59.21
N ASP A 378 -0.79 -30.74 -59.26
CA ASP A 378 -0.72 -31.80 -60.27
C ASP A 378 -1.32 -33.15 -59.81
N GLY A 379 -1.77 -33.22 -58.55
CA GLY A 379 -2.33 -34.44 -57.98
C GLY A 379 -1.29 -35.54 -57.72
N THR A 380 -0.01 -35.19 -57.59
CA THR A 380 1.09 -36.13 -57.32
C THR A 380 2.00 -35.64 -56.18
N GLY A 381 2.84 -36.53 -55.63
CA GLY A 381 3.73 -36.18 -54.52
C GLY A 381 2.95 -35.68 -53.30
N ARG A 382 3.17 -34.42 -52.90
CA ARG A 382 2.45 -33.80 -51.77
C ARG A 382 0.95 -33.56 -52.02
N ASP A 383 0.50 -33.61 -53.28
CA ASP A 383 -0.92 -33.46 -53.64
C ASP A 383 -1.63 -34.84 -53.83
N GLU A 384 -0.90 -35.96 -53.82
CA GLU A 384 -1.34 -37.29 -54.30
C GLU A 384 -2.48 -37.95 -53.49
N GLY A 385 -2.66 -37.56 -52.23
CA GLY A 385 -3.74 -38.06 -51.36
C GLY A 385 -4.86 -37.05 -51.10
N THR A 386 -4.78 -35.84 -51.66
CA THR A 386 -5.64 -34.72 -51.26
C THR A 386 -7.10 -34.91 -51.72
N PHE A 387 -8.06 -34.47 -50.90
CA PHE A 387 -9.49 -34.73 -51.05
C PHE A 387 -10.31 -33.42 -50.98
N TYR A 388 -11.48 -33.40 -51.62
CA TYR A 388 -12.44 -32.30 -51.47
C TYR A 388 -13.89 -32.76 -51.25
N ASP A 389 -14.66 -31.99 -50.48
CA ASP A 389 -16.12 -31.96 -50.51
C ASP A 389 -16.57 -30.55 -50.12
N THR A 390 -17.33 -29.87 -51.00
CA THR A 390 -17.93 -28.56 -50.71
C THR A 390 -19.32 -28.68 -50.09
N SER A 391 -19.84 -29.90 -49.96
CA SER A 391 -21.14 -30.20 -49.36
C SER A 391 -20.98 -30.74 -47.94
N PHE A 392 -21.53 -30.03 -46.95
CA PHE A 392 -21.61 -30.51 -45.56
C PHE A 392 -22.66 -31.62 -45.41
N ASN A 393 -22.44 -32.77 -46.05
CA ASN A 393 -23.38 -33.88 -46.10
C ASN A 393 -22.73 -35.23 -45.76
N PHE A 394 -22.68 -35.53 -44.46
CA PHE A 394 -22.18 -36.78 -43.85
C PHE A 394 -22.88 -38.09 -44.31
N SER A 395 -23.70 -38.08 -45.36
CA SER A 395 -24.41 -39.26 -45.89
C SER A 395 -23.85 -39.79 -47.22
N SER A 396 -23.12 -38.99 -48.01
CA SER A 396 -22.58 -39.35 -49.33
C SER A 396 -21.10 -39.75 -49.28
N TRP A 397 -20.80 -40.89 -48.64
CA TRP A 397 -19.44 -41.40 -48.46
C TRP A 397 -18.82 -41.96 -49.75
N GLY A 398 -18.35 -41.06 -50.63
CA GLY A 398 -17.48 -41.37 -51.77
C GLY A 398 -16.28 -40.44 -51.76
N GLY A 399 -15.06 -41.00 -51.82
CA GLY A 399 -13.83 -40.20 -51.90
C GLY A 399 -13.75 -39.46 -53.23
N MET A 400 -13.67 -38.12 -53.19
CA MET A 400 -13.35 -37.26 -54.32
C MET A 400 -11.93 -36.74 -54.11
N THR A 401 -10.97 -37.35 -54.79
CA THR A 401 -9.57 -36.90 -54.86
C THR A 401 -9.48 -35.60 -55.64
N PHE A 402 -8.49 -34.74 -55.36
CA PHE A 402 -8.15 -33.65 -56.27
C PHE A 402 -7.84 -34.20 -57.67
N ASP A 403 -8.48 -33.65 -58.69
CA ASP A 403 -8.03 -33.76 -60.07
C ASP A 403 -6.97 -32.68 -60.33
N ALA A 404 -5.92 -33.02 -61.08
CA ALA A 404 -4.84 -32.09 -61.44
C ALA A 404 -5.38 -30.82 -62.11
N GLY A 405 -5.06 -29.63 -61.61
CA GLY A 405 -5.64 -28.38 -62.10
C GLY A 405 -5.16 -27.13 -61.37
N VAL A 406 -5.64 -25.98 -61.84
CA VAL A 406 -5.32 -24.66 -61.27
C VAL A 406 -6.37 -24.28 -60.24
N THR A 407 -5.91 -23.94 -59.04
CA THR A 407 -6.70 -23.39 -57.93
C THR A 407 -6.66 -21.86 -57.97
N ILE A 408 -7.76 -21.22 -57.53
CA ILE A 408 -7.84 -19.76 -57.34
C ILE A 408 -8.37 -19.47 -55.93
N VAL A 409 -7.68 -18.62 -55.18
CA VAL A 409 -8.06 -18.13 -53.86
C VAL A 409 -8.30 -16.63 -53.93
N ARG A 410 -9.43 -16.15 -53.43
CA ARG A 410 -9.72 -14.73 -53.26
C ARG A 410 -9.53 -14.35 -51.78
N GLN A 411 -8.87 -13.23 -51.50
CA GLN A 411 -8.61 -12.74 -50.16
C GLN A 411 -8.94 -11.25 -50.05
N ALA A 412 -9.79 -10.88 -49.09
CA ALA A 412 -10.11 -9.48 -48.79
C ALA A 412 -9.18 -8.93 -47.68
N VAL A 413 -8.50 -7.83 -47.99
CA VAL A 413 -7.48 -7.17 -47.15
C VAL A 413 -8.16 -6.42 -45.97
N PRO A 414 -7.54 -6.34 -44.78
CA PRO A 414 -6.29 -7.00 -44.38
C PRO A 414 -6.45 -8.52 -44.16
N ARG A 415 -7.49 -8.93 -43.43
CA ARG A 415 -7.78 -10.34 -43.06
C ARG A 415 -9.30 -10.59 -42.96
N GLY A 416 -10.07 -10.06 -43.90
CA GLY A 416 -11.54 -9.98 -43.81
C GLY A 416 -12.28 -11.24 -44.23
N GLU A 417 -11.92 -11.83 -45.37
CA GLU A 417 -12.58 -13.01 -45.95
C GLU A 417 -11.64 -13.71 -46.93
N THR A 418 -11.43 -15.02 -46.76
CA THR A 418 -10.63 -15.85 -47.67
C THR A 418 -11.50 -16.92 -48.33
N THR A 419 -11.76 -16.78 -49.62
CA THR A 419 -12.59 -17.69 -50.42
C THR A 419 -11.71 -18.52 -51.36
N LEU A 420 -11.44 -19.77 -50.98
CA LEU A 420 -10.93 -20.78 -51.91
C LEU A 420 -12.04 -21.12 -52.93
N ARG A 421 -11.69 -21.06 -54.22
CA ARG A 421 -12.58 -21.18 -55.40
C ARG A 421 -13.82 -20.27 -55.31
N PRO A 422 -13.67 -18.96 -55.57
CA PRO A 422 -14.74 -17.96 -55.40
C PRO A 422 -15.95 -18.09 -56.34
N ASP A 423 -15.93 -19.04 -57.30
CA ASP A 423 -17.10 -19.39 -58.12
C ASP A 423 -18.04 -20.42 -57.44
N GLY A 424 -17.59 -21.04 -56.34
CA GLY A 424 -18.32 -22.05 -55.58
C GLY A 424 -18.22 -23.49 -56.11
N ASN A 425 -17.35 -23.77 -57.09
CA ASN A 425 -17.21 -25.11 -57.67
C ASN A 425 -16.19 -26.02 -56.95
N SER A 426 -16.47 -27.33 -56.94
CA SER A 426 -15.65 -28.34 -56.27
C SER A 426 -14.53 -28.95 -57.13
N ALA A 427 -14.50 -28.70 -58.44
CA ALA A 427 -13.40 -29.10 -59.33
C ALA A 427 -12.37 -27.97 -59.52
N GLU A 428 -11.12 -28.30 -59.86
CA GLU A 428 -10.10 -27.33 -60.28
C GLU A 428 -10.30 -26.83 -61.71
N TRP A 429 -9.81 -25.62 -62.00
CA TRP A 429 -9.84 -25.08 -63.36
C TRP A 429 -8.90 -25.83 -64.29
N GLN A 430 -9.49 -26.37 -65.36
CA GLN A 430 -8.84 -27.20 -66.38
C GLN A 430 -8.40 -26.39 -67.61
N ALA A 431 -7.51 -26.97 -68.42
CA ALA A 431 -7.04 -26.37 -69.66
C ALA A 431 -8.20 -25.99 -70.60
N GLY A 432 -8.24 -24.72 -71.02
CA GLY A 432 -9.31 -24.12 -71.81
C GLY A 432 -10.45 -23.51 -71.00
N GLN A 433 -10.39 -23.53 -69.66
CA GLN A 433 -11.36 -22.86 -68.79
C GLN A 433 -10.90 -21.46 -68.36
N THR A 434 -11.84 -20.68 -67.83
CA THR A 434 -11.64 -19.28 -67.46
C THR A 434 -12.42 -18.98 -66.18
N PHE A 435 -11.75 -18.35 -65.21
CA PHE A 435 -12.40 -17.59 -64.15
C PHE A 435 -12.50 -16.12 -64.60
N ASP A 436 -13.66 -15.50 -64.44
CA ASP A 436 -13.92 -14.11 -64.79
C ASP A 436 -15.04 -13.60 -63.88
N ASP A 437 -14.73 -12.69 -62.95
CA ASP A 437 -15.70 -12.07 -62.04
C ASP A 437 -15.99 -10.59 -62.38
N GLY A 438 -15.48 -10.12 -63.52
CA GLY A 438 -15.56 -8.73 -63.94
C GLY A 438 -14.57 -7.78 -63.25
N THR A 439 -13.78 -8.24 -62.26
CA THR A 439 -12.65 -7.50 -61.67
C THR A 439 -11.30 -8.04 -62.15
N VAL A 440 -11.20 -9.37 -62.31
CA VAL A 440 -10.05 -10.08 -62.88
C VAL A 440 -10.54 -11.22 -63.77
N ARG A 441 -9.78 -11.52 -64.82
CA ARG A 441 -10.00 -12.68 -65.70
C ARG A 441 -8.73 -13.53 -65.78
N ILE A 442 -8.85 -14.80 -65.42
CA ILE A 442 -7.76 -15.79 -65.35
C ILE A 442 -8.12 -16.97 -66.26
N GLU A 443 -7.36 -17.16 -67.34
CA GLU A 443 -7.54 -18.24 -68.31
C GLU A 443 -6.48 -19.33 -68.11
N VAL A 444 -6.90 -20.58 -67.87
CA VAL A 444 -5.97 -21.72 -67.82
C VAL A 444 -5.71 -22.17 -69.26
N GLN A 445 -4.58 -21.76 -69.83
CA GLN A 445 -4.26 -21.97 -71.25
C GLN A 445 -3.87 -23.43 -71.54
N SER A 446 -3.14 -24.07 -70.63
CA SER A 446 -2.69 -25.45 -70.76
C SER A 446 -2.34 -26.07 -69.40
N ILE A 447 -2.50 -27.38 -69.27
CA ILE A 447 -1.98 -28.19 -68.15
C ILE A 447 -1.20 -29.36 -68.75
N GLY A 448 -0.05 -29.67 -68.16
CA GLY A 448 0.70 -30.91 -68.36
C GLY A 448 1.19 -31.44 -67.00
N GLY A 449 1.50 -32.73 -66.92
CA GLY A 449 1.97 -33.37 -65.66
C GLY A 449 3.38 -32.93 -65.27
N GLY A 450 3.49 -31.68 -64.80
CA GLY A 450 4.75 -31.00 -64.50
C GLY A 450 4.73 -29.47 -64.69
N THR A 451 3.68 -28.87 -65.26
CA THR A 451 3.42 -27.40 -65.28
C THR A 451 1.99 -27.09 -65.75
N ALA A 452 1.41 -25.98 -65.30
CA ALA A 452 0.28 -25.32 -65.95
C ALA A 452 0.70 -23.96 -66.55
N THR A 453 -0.09 -23.42 -67.46
CA THR A 453 0.09 -22.07 -68.01
C THR A 453 -1.20 -21.30 -67.80
N VAL A 454 -1.13 -20.18 -67.08
CA VAL A 454 -2.26 -19.28 -66.81
C VAL A 454 -2.05 -17.94 -67.49
N ARG A 455 -3.13 -17.30 -67.94
CA ARG A 455 -3.12 -15.94 -68.47
C ARG A 455 -4.06 -15.05 -67.68
N VAL A 456 -3.51 -14.01 -67.08
CA VAL A 456 -4.23 -12.97 -66.34
C VAL A 456 -4.48 -11.80 -67.29
N HIS A 457 -5.71 -11.28 -67.32
CA HIS A 457 -6.14 -10.17 -68.19
C HIS A 457 -6.62 -8.96 -67.37
N ASP A 458 -6.25 -7.77 -67.84
CA ASP A 458 -6.92 -6.51 -67.52
C ASP A 458 -7.94 -6.20 -68.63
N VAL A 459 -9.22 -6.10 -68.28
CA VAL A 459 -10.34 -6.24 -69.23
C VAL A 459 -10.65 -4.94 -70.00
N VAL A 460 -9.63 -4.12 -70.33
CA VAL A 460 -9.79 -2.75 -70.89
C VAL A 460 -8.90 -2.42 -72.11
N ALA A 461 -9.32 -2.95 -73.27
CA ALA A 461 -9.29 -2.32 -74.62
C ALA A 461 -8.00 -2.21 -75.49
N LEU A 462 -8.16 -2.54 -76.79
CA LEU A 462 -7.36 -2.11 -77.96
C LEU A 462 -8.27 -2.00 -79.23
N GLY A 463 -7.86 -1.26 -80.27
CA GLY A 463 -8.65 -0.98 -81.51
C GLY A 463 -7.78 -0.49 -82.70
N ALA A 464 -8.26 0.15 -83.78
CA ALA A 464 -9.61 0.52 -84.26
C ALA A 464 -9.55 0.93 -85.78
N PRO A 465 -10.67 0.97 -86.56
CA PRO A 465 -10.71 1.48 -87.94
C PRO A 465 -11.51 2.79 -88.14
N ASP A 466 -11.19 3.49 -89.25
CA ASP A 466 -11.57 4.88 -89.61
C ASP A 466 -11.13 5.97 -88.60
N THR A 467 -10.99 7.22 -89.08
CA THR A 467 -10.29 8.31 -88.37
C THR A 467 -10.80 9.74 -88.60
N THR A 468 -11.77 10.01 -89.49
CA THR A 468 -12.14 11.40 -89.88
C THR A 468 -13.38 11.92 -89.16
N ALA A 469 -13.20 12.45 -87.95
CA ALA A 469 -14.28 12.90 -87.07
C ALA A 469 -15.01 14.19 -87.51
N PRO A 470 -16.36 14.29 -87.34
CA PRO A 470 -17.12 15.54 -87.52
C PRO A 470 -16.65 16.70 -86.64
N VAL A 471 -16.78 17.94 -87.10
CA VAL A 471 -16.44 19.12 -86.28
C VAL A 471 -17.64 19.55 -85.45
N VAL A 472 -17.47 19.53 -84.13
CA VAL A 472 -18.46 19.97 -83.14
C VAL A 472 -17.95 21.19 -82.39
N ALA A 473 -18.83 22.15 -82.06
CA ALA A 473 -18.47 23.33 -81.28
C ALA A 473 -19.65 23.89 -80.47
N PHE A 474 -19.42 24.40 -79.25
CA PHE A 474 -20.41 25.14 -78.48
C PHE A 474 -20.44 26.62 -78.89
N SER A 475 -21.64 27.20 -79.00
CA SER A 475 -21.81 28.56 -79.56
C SER A 475 -21.73 29.70 -78.53
N SER A 476 -22.02 29.43 -77.25
CA SER A 476 -21.66 30.24 -76.07
C SER A 476 -22.13 29.51 -74.79
N PRO A 477 -21.31 28.61 -74.20
CA PRO A 477 -21.72 27.84 -73.03
C PRO A 477 -21.65 28.67 -71.73
N PRO A 478 -22.56 28.46 -70.76
CA PRO A 478 -22.42 28.99 -69.40
C PRO A 478 -21.16 28.46 -68.72
N THR A 479 -20.45 29.32 -67.96
CA THR A 479 -19.17 28.96 -67.30
C THR A 479 -19.29 28.76 -65.78
N SER A 480 -20.37 29.22 -65.14
CA SER A 480 -20.67 28.97 -63.73
C SER A 480 -22.18 29.00 -63.47
N VAL A 481 -22.65 28.08 -62.61
CA VAL A 481 -24.07 27.89 -62.28
C VAL A 481 -24.21 27.40 -60.83
N VAL A 482 -25.35 27.64 -60.20
CA VAL A 482 -25.63 27.15 -58.83
C VAL A 482 -26.26 25.76 -58.90
N GLN A 483 -25.84 24.86 -58.01
CA GLN A 483 -26.41 23.53 -57.81
C GLN A 483 -27.93 23.62 -57.61
N GLY A 484 -28.70 22.85 -58.40
CA GLY A 484 -30.17 22.91 -58.43
C GLY A 484 -30.77 23.78 -59.56
N SER A 485 -29.95 24.43 -60.38
CA SER A 485 -30.39 25.16 -61.60
C SER A 485 -30.39 24.27 -62.86
N SER A 486 -31.05 24.75 -63.93
CA SER A 486 -31.17 24.02 -65.21
C SER A 486 -30.60 24.80 -66.42
N PRO A 487 -29.27 24.95 -66.55
CA PRO A 487 -28.62 25.63 -67.68
C PRO A 487 -28.77 24.87 -69.02
N VAL A 488 -28.70 25.61 -70.13
CA VAL A 488 -28.80 25.08 -71.49
C VAL A 488 -27.52 25.38 -72.27
N PHE A 489 -26.97 24.35 -72.91
CA PHE A 489 -25.73 24.40 -73.68
C PHE A 489 -26.05 24.17 -75.16
N ALA A 490 -25.85 25.19 -76.00
CA ALA A 490 -26.13 25.13 -77.44
C ALA A 490 -24.85 24.90 -78.26
N PHE A 491 -24.94 24.07 -79.30
CA PHE A 491 -23.81 23.65 -80.12
C PHE A 491 -24.14 23.57 -81.62
N THR A 492 -23.11 23.38 -82.44
CA THR A 492 -23.16 23.16 -83.88
C THR A 492 -22.37 21.92 -84.24
N VAL A 493 -22.83 21.19 -85.26
CA VAL A 493 -22.12 20.07 -85.91
C VAL A 493 -22.11 20.35 -87.40
N ASP A 494 -20.98 20.14 -88.09
CA ASP A 494 -20.87 20.34 -89.54
C ASP A 494 -21.48 19.18 -90.35
N ASP A 495 -21.30 17.93 -89.90
CA ASP A 495 -22.06 16.79 -90.41
C ASP A 495 -23.52 16.82 -89.92
N ALA A 496 -24.42 17.18 -90.82
CA ALA A 496 -25.86 17.18 -90.57
C ALA A 496 -26.46 15.78 -90.33
N GLY A 497 -25.88 14.72 -90.92
CA GLY A 497 -26.36 13.34 -90.88
C GLY A 497 -25.82 12.50 -89.71
N ALA A 498 -24.69 12.87 -89.12
CA ALA A 498 -24.14 12.21 -87.92
C ALA A 498 -25.16 12.05 -86.78
N GLU A 499 -25.04 11.02 -85.94
CA GLU A 499 -25.85 10.85 -84.73
C GLU A 499 -25.27 11.71 -83.59
N LYS A 500 -26.13 12.43 -82.83
CA LYS A 500 -25.70 13.38 -81.79
C LYS A 500 -26.09 12.89 -80.41
N GLU A 501 -25.08 12.59 -79.60
CA GLU A 501 -25.23 12.27 -78.19
C GLU A 501 -24.61 13.36 -77.32
N CYS A 502 -25.20 13.57 -76.15
CA CYS A 502 -24.73 14.50 -75.15
C CYS A 502 -24.64 13.79 -73.80
N ARG A 503 -23.68 14.20 -72.99
CA ARG A 503 -23.56 13.81 -71.58
C ARG A 503 -23.11 14.98 -70.71
N VAL A 504 -23.29 14.80 -69.42
CA VAL A 504 -22.68 15.64 -68.39
C VAL A 504 -21.57 14.83 -67.74
N ASP A 505 -20.41 15.46 -67.59
CA ASP A 505 -19.18 14.87 -67.05
C ASP A 505 -18.80 13.55 -67.75
N LEU A 506 -18.50 12.52 -66.95
CA LEU A 506 -18.20 11.16 -67.42
C LEU A 506 -19.44 10.26 -67.42
N GLY A 507 -20.64 10.82 -67.26
CA GLY A 507 -21.90 10.08 -67.26
C GLY A 507 -22.19 9.33 -68.57
N PRO A 508 -23.25 8.50 -68.60
CA PRO A 508 -23.65 7.79 -69.80
C PRO A 508 -24.01 8.77 -70.92
N TRP A 509 -23.59 8.45 -72.14
CA TRP A 509 -24.05 9.14 -73.34
C TRP A 509 -25.52 8.84 -73.61
N GLY A 510 -26.24 9.82 -74.14
CA GLY A 510 -27.62 9.65 -74.57
C GLY A 510 -28.08 10.81 -75.45
N ASN A 511 -29.33 10.75 -75.92
CA ASN A 511 -29.90 11.78 -76.80
C ASN A 511 -29.78 13.19 -76.19
N CYS A 512 -29.26 14.14 -76.98
CA CYS A 512 -29.30 15.55 -76.62
C CYS A 512 -30.76 16.03 -76.44
N THR A 513 -31.02 16.91 -75.45
CA THR A 513 -32.41 17.29 -75.10
C THR A 513 -33.14 18.03 -76.23
N ALA A 514 -32.38 18.60 -77.17
CA ALA A 514 -32.85 19.00 -78.50
C ALA A 514 -31.74 18.77 -79.54
N ALA A 515 -32.07 18.85 -80.83
CA ALA A 515 -31.19 18.46 -81.94
C ALA A 515 -29.83 19.19 -82.00
N LEU A 516 -29.71 20.38 -81.40
CA LEU A 516 -28.49 21.19 -81.33
C LEU A 516 -28.27 21.84 -79.94
N SER A 517 -28.86 21.27 -78.88
CA SER A 517 -28.62 21.73 -77.50
C SER A 517 -28.91 20.67 -76.44
N HIS A 518 -28.27 20.81 -75.28
CA HIS A 518 -28.48 19.96 -74.11
C HIS A 518 -28.76 20.79 -72.86
N THR A 519 -29.85 20.49 -72.16
CA THR A 519 -30.23 21.10 -70.87
C THR A 519 -29.79 20.20 -69.74
N VAL A 520 -28.94 20.73 -68.85
CA VAL A 520 -28.39 19.99 -67.71
C VAL A 520 -29.26 20.21 -66.48
N ASN A 521 -29.55 19.17 -65.70
CA ASN A 521 -30.11 19.33 -64.35
C ASN A 521 -28.97 19.29 -63.31
N THR A 522 -28.62 20.43 -62.73
CA THR A 522 -27.51 20.52 -61.75
C THR A 522 -27.93 20.14 -60.33
N SER A 523 -29.18 19.74 -60.07
CA SER A 523 -29.61 19.26 -58.75
C SER A 523 -29.04 17.88 -58.39
N ALA A 524 -28.55 17.14 -59.39
CA ALA A 524 -27.97 15.80 -59.24
C ALA A 524 -26.45 15.78 -59.49
N LEU A 525 -25.82 16.96 -59.66
CA LEU A 525 -24.38 17.11 -59.78
C LEU A 525 -23.79 17.49 -58.41
N SER A 526 -22.51 17.18 -58.21
CA SER A 526 -21.71 17.65 -57.09
C SER A 526 -21.42 19.15 -57.18
N VAL A 527 -20.52 19.62 -56.31
CA VAL A 527 -19.97 20.98 -56.33
C VAL A 527 -18.54 20.91 -56.85
N GLY A 528 -18.17 21.80 -57.76
CA GLY A 528 -16.84 21.86 -58.36
C GLY A 528 -16.87 22.04 -59.88
N ALA A 529 -15.84 21.50 -60.54
CA ALA A 529 -15.71 21.57 -62.00
C ALA A 529 -16.53 20.48 -62.67
N HIS A 530 -17.50 20.90 -63.50
CA HIS A 530 -18.33 20.04 -64.33
C HIS A 530 -18.12 20.35 -65.81
N SER A 531 -18.63 19.49 -66.68
CA SER A 531 -18.53 19.64 -68.12
C SER A 531 -19.76 19.11 -68.85
N VAL A 532 -20.12 19.74 -69.97
CA VAL A 532 -21.05 19.17 -70.93
C VAL A 532 -20.25 18.74 -72.14
N SER A 533 -20.26 17.44 -72.44
CA SER A 533 -19.67 16.90 -73.65
C SER A 533 -20.76 16.55 -74.63
N VAL A 534 -20.60 16.99 -75.88
CA VAL A 534 -21.40 16.55 -77.02
C VAL A 534 -20.48 15.76 -77.95
N ARG A 535 -20.98 14.65 -78.50
CA ARG A 535 -20.32 13.92 -79.58
C ARG A 535 -21.26 13.77 -80.78
N ALA A 536 -20.69 13.88 -81.96
CA ALA A 536 -21.31 13.57 -83.23
C ALA A 536 -20.57 12.38 -83.85
N THR A 537 -21.27 11.28 -84.08
CA THR A 537 -20.72 10.07 -84.70
C THR A 537 -21.21 9.99 -86.13
N ASP A 538 -20.31 9.97 -87.11
CA ASP A 538 -20.69 9.86 -88.52
C ASP A 538 -21.15 8.44 -88.91
N GLY A 539 -21.56 8.26 -90.16
CA GLY A 539 -22.03 6.97 -90.69
C GLY A 539 -20.96 5.88 -90.85
N ALA A 540 -19.68 6.16 -90.54
CA ALA A 540 -18.59 5.20 -90.54
C ALA A 540 -18.08 4.88 -89.11
N GLY A 541 -18.49 5.66 -88.11
CA GLY A 541 -18.12 5.49 -86.70
C GLY A 541 -17.13 6.54 -86.19
N ASN A 542 -16.77 7.54 -87.00
CA ASN A 542 -15.84 8.59 -86.58
C ASN A 542 -16.52 9.52 -85.57
N VAL A 543 -15.98 9.59 -84.35
CA VAL A 543 -16.55 10.37 -83.25
C VAL A 543 -15.85 11.72 -83.13
N GLY A 544 -16.55 12.79 -83.48
CA GLY A 544 -16.14 14.16 -83.23
C GLY A 544 -16.81 14.72 -81.99
N SER A 545 -16.11 15.53 -81.19
CA SER A 545 -16.66 16.00 -79.92
C SER A 545 -16.24 17.42 -79.57
N ALA A 546 -17.07 18.05 -78.74
CA ALA A 546 -16.74 19.28 -78.04
C ALA A 546 -17.12 19.12 -76.56
N THR A 547 -16.33 19.74 -75.69
CA THR A 547 -16.59 19.78 -74.25
C THR A 547 -16.58 21.23 -73.77
N ALA A 548 -17.63 21.63 -73.05
CA ALA A 548 -17.76 22.93 -72.41
C ALA A 548 -17.67 22.75 -70.89
N ASN A 549 -16.65 23.34 -70.27
CA ASN A 549 -16.44 23.25 -68.83
C ASN A 549 -17.19 24.39 -68.11
N PHE A 550 -17.83 24.06 -66.99
CA PHE A 550 -18.60 24.98 -66.18
C PHE A 550 -18.51 24.61 -64.69
N GLN A 551 -18.47 25.60 -63.80
CA GLN A 551 -18.44 25.34 -62.36
C GLN A 551 -19.88 25.19 -61.83
N VAL A 552 -20.16 24.11 -61.09
CA VAL A 552 -21.35 24.02 -60.24
C VAL A 552 -20.95 24.48 -58.85
N THR A 553 -21.44 25.63 -58.42
CA THR A 553 -21.22 26.12 -57.04
C THR A 553 -22.31 25.59 -56.12
N ALA A 554 -21.96 25.26 -54.88
CA ALA A 554 -22.91 24.85 -53.86
C ALA A 554 -24.09 25.83 -53.72
N VAL A 555 -25.23 25.32 -53.25
CA VAL A 555 -26.11 26.17 -52.44
C VAL A 555 -25.29 26.55 -51.20
N PRO A 556 -25.09 27.85 -50.89
CA PRO A 556 -24.27 28.22 -49.75
C PRO A 556 -24.87 27.70 -48.45
N ASP A 557 -24.20 26.76 -47.80
CA ASP A 557 -24.58 26.35 -46.44
C ASP A 557 -24.15 27.45 -45.46
N THR A 558 -25.06 27.85 -44.61
CA THR A 558 -24.88 28.90 -43.59
C THR A 558 -25.11 28.35 -42.17
N THR A 559 -25.10 27.04 -42.00
CA THR A 559 -25.63 26.34 -40.82
C THR A 559 -24.50 25.90 -39.88
N ALA A 560 -23.97 26.84 -39.10
CA ALA A 560 -22.91 26.55 -38.13
C ALA A 560 -23.29 25.38 -37.16
N PRO A 561 -22.40 24.41 -36.94
CA PRO A 561 -22.62 23.32 -35.98
C PRO A 561 -22.96 23.80 -34.56
N VAL A 562 -23.77 23.04 -33.83
CA VAL A 562 -24.07 23.30 -32.42
C VAL A 562 -23.06 22.55 -31.53
N VAL A 563 -22.16 23.32 -30.93
CA VAL A 563 -21.21 22.83 -29.91
C VAL A 563 -21.80 23.06 -28.52
N ALA A 564 -21.74 22.06 -27.63
CA ALA A 564 -22.15 22.20 -26.24
C ALA A 564 -21.31 21.31 -25.30
N PHE A 565 -20.96 21.79 -24.11
CA PHE A 565 -20.31 20.97 -23.08
C PHE A 565 -21.34 20.15 -22.31
N THR A 566 -21.06 18.87 -22.07
CA THR A 566 -22.02 17.93 -21.44
C THR A 566 -21.88 17.87 -19.93
N ASN A 567 -20.65 17.85 -19.41
CA ASN A 567 -20.34 17.96 -17.98
C ASN A 567 -18.89 18.47 -17.76
N PRO A 568 -18.62 19.77 -17.99
CA PRO A 568 -17.28 20.33 -17.89
C PRO A 568 -16.82 20.47 -16.43
N PRO A 569 -15.57 20.10 -16.07
CA PRO A 569 -15.01 20.40 -14.75
C PRO A 569 -15.02 21.90 -14.45
N THR A 570 -15.64 22.31 -13.34
CA THR A 570 -15.72 23.72 -12.91
C THR A 570 -14.50 24.19 -12.13
N THR A 571 -13.72 23.25 -11.57
CA THR A 571 -12.48 23.49 -10.83
C THR A 571 -11.47 22.41 -11.21
N ALA A 572 -10.21 22.82 -11.40
CA ALA A 572 -9.06 21.95 -11.60
C ALA A 572 -7.92 22.40 -10.68
N VAL A 573 -6.96 21.50 -10.48
CA VAL A 573 -5.75 21.75 -9.68
C VAL A 573 -4.61 21.98 -10.65
N GLN A 574 -3.79 23.01 -10.44
CA GLN A 574 -2.59 23.29 -11.23
C GLN A 574 -1.69 22.04 -11.32
N GLY A 575 -1.25 21.68 -12.52
CA GLY A 575 -0.53 20.42 -12.78
C GLY A 575 -1.41 19.18 -12.89
N SER A 576 -2.75 19.29 -12.78
CA SER A 576 -3.68 18.21 -13.13
C SER A 576 -4.20 18.36 -14.57
N SER A 577 -4.81 17.28 -15.07
CA SER A 577 -5.27 17.14 -16.46
C SER A 577 -6.80 16.95 -16.55
N PRO A 578 -7.62 17.97 -16.23
CA PRO A 578 -9.08 17.92 -16.38
C PRO A 578 -9.49 17.65 -17.83
N VAL A 579 -10.42 16.71 -18.01
CA VAL A 579 -10.99 16.35 -19.32
C VAL A 579 -12.35 17.04 -19.49
N PHE A 580 -12.46 17.87 -20.52
CA PHE A 580 -13.69 18.57 -20.89
C PHE A 580 -14.40 17.83 -22.01
N ALA A 581 -15.51 17.15 -21.68
CA ALA A 581 -16.36 16.47 -22.66
C ALA A 581 -17.39 17.43 -23.28
N PHE A 582 -17.60 17.29 -24.60
CA PHE A 582 -18.53 18.11 -25.36
C PHE A 582 -19.24 17.27 -26.44
N THR A 583 -20.36 17.79 -26.94
CA THR A 583 -21.05 17.30 -28.13
C THR A 583 -20.94 18.32 -29.26
N VAL A 584 -20.80 17.80 -30.47
CA VAL A 584 -21.07 18.52 -31.72
C VAL A 584 -22.15 17.71 -32.44
N ASP A 585 -23.18 18.38 -32.96
CA ASP A 585 -24.24 17.72 -33.74
C ASP A 585 -23.76 17.30 -35.14
N ASP A 586 -22.89 18.08 -35.77
CA ASP A 586 -22.10 17.67 -36.93
C ASP A 586 -20.92 16.76 -36.51
N GLY A 587 -21.09 15.46 -36.76
CA GLY A 587 -20.05 14.45 -36.57
C GLY A 587 -18.82 14.64 -37.47
N SER A 588 -18.96 15.29 -38.63
CA SER A 588 -17.90 15.47 -39.64
C SER A 588 -17.07 16.76 -39.48
N ALA A 589 -17.63 17.82 -38.89
CA ALA A 589 -16.94 19.10 -38.67
C ALA A 589 -15.56 18.96 -38.03
N VAL A 590 -14.58 19.77 -38.42
CA VAL A 590 -13.25 19.80 -37.80
C VAL A 590 -13.35 20.42 -36.40
N LYS A 591 -13.07 19.63 -35.36
CA LYS A 591 -13.09 20.07 -33.95
C LYS A 591 -11.73 20.60 -33.52
N GLN A 592 -11.69 21.87 -33.15
CA GLN A 592 -10.51 22.52 -32.59
C GLN A 592 -10.79 23.04 -31.18
N CYS A 593 -9.76 22.94 -30.35
CA CYS A 593 -9.81 23.29 -28.94
C CYS A 593 -8.68 24.27 -28.60
N ARG A 594 -8.91 25.12 -27.60
CA ARG A 594 -7.88 25.95 -26.98
C ARG A 594 -8.19 26.19 -25.51
N VAL A 595 -7.15 26.53 -24.76
CA VAL A 595 -7.26 27.15 -23.44
C VAL A 595 -7.20 28.67 -23.60
N ASP A 596 -8.10 29.37 -22.92
CA ASP A 596 -8.25 30.83 -22.93
C ASP A 596 -8.22 31.47 -24.32
N LEU A 597 -7.21 32.30 -24.58
CA LEU A 597 -6.96 32.99 -25.84
C LEU A 597 -5.71 32.45 -26.56
N GLY A 598 -5.28 31.24 -26.20
CA GLY A 598 -4.19 30.53 -26.89
C GLY A 598 -4.53 30.16 -28.34
N PRO A 599 -3.55 29.62 -29.09
CA PRO A 599 -3.79 29.13 -30.45
C PRO A 599 -4.84 28.01 -30.45
N TRP A 600 -5.60 27.91 -31.54
CA TRP A 600 -6.50 26.79 -31.78
C TRP A 600 -5.70 25.59 -32.28
N GLY A 601 -5.66 24.51 -31.49
CA GLY A 601 -5.13 23.21 -31.90
C GLY A 601 -6.23 22.17 -32.07
N SER A 602 -5.87 20.94 -32.40
CA SER A 602 -6.79 19.80 -32.36
C SER A 602 -7.28 19.54 -30.92
N CYS A 603 -8.49 19.02 -30.77
CA CYS A 603 -8.96 18.49 -29.48
C CYS A 603 -8.22 17.17 -29.17
N THR A 604 -8.00 16.83 -27.89
CA THR A 604 -7.18 15.64 -27.54
C THR A 604 -7.91 14.31 -27.81
N ALA A 605 -9.20 14.37 -28.09
CA ALA A 605 -9.99 13.28 -28.66
C ALA A 605 -11.20 13.88 -29.42
N ALA A 606 -11.89 13.07 -30.22
CA ALA A 606 -12.96 13.52 -31.12
C ALA A 606 -14.11 14.32 -30.45
N LEU A 607 -14.40 14.06 -29.17
CA LEU A 607 -15.46 14.72 -28.37
C LEU A 607 -15.01 15.14 -26.97
N SER A 608 -13.70 15.27 -26.73
CA SER A 608 -13.17 15.81 -25.47
C SER A 608 -11.80 16.47 -25.62
N HIS A 609 -11.46 17.33 -24.66
CA HIS A 609 -10.15 17.97 -24.59
C HIS A 609 -9.61 17.95 -23.16
N THR A 610 -8.45 17.32 -23.01
CA THR A 610 -7.67 17.26 -21.78
C THR A 610 -6.81 18.51 -21.69
N VAL A 611 -7.09 19.37 -20.72
CA VAL A 611 -6.30 20.60 -20.51
C VAL A 611 -5.17 20.31 -19.54
N ASN A 612 -3.92 20.43 -19.98
CA ASN A 612 -2.78 20.42 -19.06
C ASN A 612 -2.72 21.77 -18.31
N THR A 613 -2.90 21.74 -16.99
CA THR A 613 -2.90 22.96 -16.17
C THR A 613 -1.55 23.30 -15.55
N SER A 614 -0.46 22.55 -15.83
CA SER A 614 0.86 22.82 -15.22
C SER A 614 1.44 24.19 -15.57
N GLY A 615 1.25 24.63 -16.81
CA GLY A 615 1.65 25.95 -17.31
C GLY A 615 0.61 27.06 -17.12
N LEU A 616 -0.55 26.75 -16.52
CA LEU A 616 -1.57 27.76 -16.22
C LEU A 616 -1.30 28.41 -14.85
N LEU A 617 -1.73 29.66 -14.71
CA LEU A 617 -1.67 30.38 -13.43
C LEU A 617 -2.80 29.92 -12.49
N VAL A 618 -2.76 30.38 -11.24
CA VAL A 618 -3.87 30.19 -10.30
C VAL A 618 -4.90 31.28 -10.54
N GLY A 619 -6.13 30.90 -10.92
CA GLY A 619 -7.19 31.85 -11.24
C GLY A 619 -8.30 31.28 -12.12
N ALA A 620 -9.02 32.19 -12.79
CA ALA A 620 -10.08 31.84 -13.72
C ALA A 620 -9.54 31.58 -15.12
N HIS A 621 -9.82 30.39 -15.63
CA HIS A 621 -9.46 29.91 -16.96
C HIS A 621 -10.70 29.46 -17.73
N SER A 622 -10.54 29.25 -19.02
CA SER A 622 -11.60 28.84 -19.93
C SER A 622 -11.08 27.85 -20.96
N VAL A 623 -11.94 26.94 -21.38
CA VAL A 623 -11.71 26.10 -22.56
C VAL A 623 -12.71 26.49 -23.62
N SER A 624 -12.21 26.84 -24.81
CA SER A 624 -13.05 27.09 -25.98
C SER A 624 -12.96 25.88 -26.91
N VAL A 625 -14.12 25.42 -27.40
CA VAL A 625 -14.22 24.42 -28.46
C VAL A 625 -14.88 25.10 -29.65
N ARG A 626 -14.34 24.94 -30.85
CA ARG A 626 -15.01 25.28 -32.10
C ARG A 626 -15.11 24.05 -33.00
N ALA A 627 -16.22 23.95 -33.72
CA ALA A 627 -16.42 22.96 -34.76
C ALA A 627 -16.66 23.71 -36.07
N THR A 628 -15.87 23.41 -37.10
CA THR A 628 -16.01 24.03 -38.42
C THR A 628 -16.53 22.98 -39.39
N ASP A 629 -17.71 23.17 -39.96
CA ASP A 629 -18.26 22.24 -40.96
C ASP A 629 -17.44 22.25 -42.27
N GLY A 630 -17.78 21.34 -43.19
CA GLY A 630 -17.14 21.27 -44.52
C GLY A 630 -17.39 22.49 -45.43
N ALA A 631 -18.28 23.41 -45.05
CA ALA A 631 -18.56 24.66 -45.77
C ALA A 631 -17.85 25.88 -45.16
N GLY A 632 -17.24 25.74 -43.97
CA GLY A 632 -16.55 26.80 -43.24
C GLY A 632 -17.39 27.52 -42.18
N ASN A 633 -18.61 27.08 -41.86
CA ASN A 633 -19.39 27.66 -40.79
C ASN A 633 -18.86 27.19 -39.43
N VAL A 634 -18.64 28.15 -38.50
CA VAL A 634 -17.98 27.88 -37.22
C VAL A 634 -18.99 27.89 -36.07
N GLY A 635 -19.32 26.70 -35.57
CA GLY A 635 -19.92 26.50 -34.27
C GLY A 635 -18.90 26.71 -33.15
N SER A 636 -19.30 27.26 -31.99
CA SER A 636 -18.41 27.30 -30.83
C SER A 636 -19.11 27.35 -29.48
N ALA A 637 -18.43 26.83 -28.46
CA ALA A 637 -18.81 26.92 -27.06
C ALA A 637 -17.60 27.30 -26.20
N THR A 638 -17.85 27.85 -25.01
CA THR A 638 -16.80 28.13 -24.02
C THR A 638 -17.29 27.73 -22.63
N ALA A 639 -16.49 26.95 -21.92
CA ALA A 639 -16.71 26.59 -20.52
C ALA A 639 -15.62 27.23 -19.66
N ASN A 640 -16.00 27.79 -18.52
CA ASN A 640 -15.08 28.43 -17.58
C ASN A 640 -14.81 27.49 -16.40
N PHE A 641 -13.56 27.45 -15.96
CA PHE A 641 -13.11 26.67 -14.81
C PHE A 641 -12.14 27.48 -13.95
N GLN A 642 -11.96 27.12 -12.69
CA GLN A 642 -10.90 27.69 -11.85
C GLN A 642 -9.72 26.74 -11.81
N VAL A 643 -8.51 27.22 -12.09
CA VAL A 643 -7.27 26.54 -11.69
C VAL A 643 -6.96 27.02 -10.27
N THR A 644 -7.15 26.15 -9.28
CA THR A 644 -6.55 26.35 -7.96
C THR A 644 -5.08 25.97 -8.03
N ALA A 645 -4.24 26.45 -7.11
CA ALA A 645 -2.89 25.91 -6.94
C ALA A 645 -2.93 24.38 -6.76
N VAL A 646 -1.78 23.73 -6.95
CA VAL A 646 -1.51 22.45 -6.27
C VAL A 646 -1.90 22.64 -4.80
N PRO A 647 -2.81 21.84 -4.22
CA PRO A 647 -2.90 21.73 -2.78
C PRO A 647 -1.54 21.23 -2.33
N ASP A 648 -0.72 22.14 -1.81
CA ASP A 648 0.45 21.72 -1.06
C ASP A 648 -0.05 20.74 0.01
N THR A 649 0.59 19.58 0.07
CA THR A 649 0.29 18.49 1.00
C THR A 649 1.51 18.19 1.88
N THR A 650 2.56 19.01 1.78
CA THR A 650 3.88 18.82 2.37
C THR A 650 3.92 19.38 3.78
N ALA A 651 3.27 18.68 4.71
CA ALA A 651 3.28 19.00 6.14
C ALA A 651 4.73 19.28 6.63
N PRO A 652 5.04 20.49 7.17
CA PRO A 652 6.41 20.87 7.51
C PRO A 652 7.10 19.91 8.49
N VAL A 653 8.35 19.54 8.25
CA VAL A 653 9.12 18.66 9.14
C VAL A 653 9.49 19.41 10.42
N VAL A 654 8.73 19.14 11.48
CA VAL A 654 9.02 19.58 12.85
C VAL A 654 9.89 18.53 13.56
N ALA A 655 10.96 18.95 14.22
CA ALA A 655 11.80 18.06 15.04
C ALA A 655 12.37 18.80 16.26
N PHE A 656 12.53 18.13 17.40
CA PHE A 656 13.11 18.75 18.60
C PHE A 656 14.63 18.63 18.64
N THR A 657 15.31 19.75 18.86
CA THR A 657 16.78 19.85 18.90
C THR A 657 17.26 19.68 20.34
N ASN A 658 17.47 18.43 20.77
CA ASN A 658 17.86 18.04 22.13
C ASN A 658 16.86 18.55 23.21
N PRO A 659 15.62 18.03 23.26
CA PRO A 659 14.64 18.41 24.27
C PRO A 659 15.03 17.89 25.67
N PRO A 660 14.77 18.65 26.75
CA PRO A 660 14.95 18.16 28.12
C PRO A 660 14.09 16.92 28.41
N THR A 661 14.70 15.83 28.89
CA THR A 661 14.01 14.56 29.21
C THR A 661 13.51 14.47 30.65
N SER A 662 14.10 15.27 31.56
CA SER A 662 13.70 15.39 32.96
C SER A 662 13.93 16.82 33.43
N VAL A 663 12.97 17.37 34.18
CA VAL A 663 12.95 18.77 34.64
C VAL A 663 12.31 18.84 36.03
N VAL A 664 12.70 19.82 36.83
CA VAL A 664 12.15 20.02 38.18
C VAL A 664 10.83 20.79 38.11
N GLN A 665 9.85 20.44 38.95
CA GLN A 665 8.60 21.19 39.11
C GLN A 665 8.87 22.65 39.54
N GLY A 666 8.21 23.62 38.91
CA GLY A 666 8.48 25.05 39.11
C GLY A 666 9.66 25.62 38.32
N SER A 667 10.34 24.81 37.49
CA SER A 667 11.33 25.32 36.53
C SER A 667 10.69 25.79 35.22
N SER A 668 11.48 26.44 34.35
CA SER A 668 11.04 26.95 33.05
C SER A 668 11.90 26.36 31.91
N PRO A 669 11.85 25.04 31.64
CA PRO A 669 12.58 24.41 30.55
C PRO A 669 12.17 24.96 29.18
N VAL A 670 13.18 25.14 28.32
CA VAL A 670 13.02 25.60 26.93
C VAL A 670 13.19 24.40 26.00
N PHE A 671 12.13 24.06 25.27
CA PHE A 671 12.14 23.03 24.25
C PHE A 671 12.44 23.69 22.89
N ALA A 672 13.67 23.55 22.40
CA ALA A 672 14.07 24.02 21.08
C ALA A 672 13.66 23.03 19.99
N PHE A 673 13.24 23.54 18.83
CA PHE A 673 12.82 22.72 17.70
C PHE A 673 13.19 23.38 16.36
N THR A 674 13.41 22.56 15.34
CA THR A 674 13.48 23.00 13.94
C THR A 674 12.12 22.87 13.28
N VAL A 675 11.86 23.76 12.33
CA VAL A 675 10.86 23.59 11.26
C VAL A 675 11.58 23.96 9.98
N ASP A 676 11.44 23.13 8.95
CA ASP A 676 12.00 23.35 7.61
C ASP A 676 11.31 24.52 6.89
N ASP A 677 9.98 24.59 6.91
CA ASP A 677 9.24 25.78 6.49
C ASP A 677 9.38 26.90 7.54
N GLY A 678 10.23 27.87 7.22
CA GLY A 678 10.38 29.10 7.98
C GLY A 678 9.09 29.94 8.07
N SER A 679 8.19 29.85 7.08
CA SER A 679 6.98 30.68 6.95
C SER A 679 5.77 30.18 7.75
N ALA A 680 5.63 28.86 7.97
CA ALA A 680 4.54 28.23 8.71
C ALA A 680 4.20 28.93 10.04
N VAL A 681 2.93 28.90 10.43
CA VAL A 681 2.45 29.27 11.76
C VAL A 681 2.82 28.18 12.77
N LYS A 682 3.74 28.48 13.70
CA LYS A 682 4.14 27.55 14.77
C LYS A 682 3.22 27.68 16.00
N GLN A 683 2.56 26.58 16.36
CA GLN A 683 1.73 26.46 17.55
C GLN A 683 2.26 25.38 18.49
N CYS A 684 2.12 25.62 19.78
CA CYS A 684 2.65 24.78 20.85
C CYS A 684 1.55 24.50 21.88
N ARG A 685 1.62 23.32 22.51
CA ARG A 685 0.84 22.96 23.69
C ARG A 685 1.66 22.10 24.64
N VAL A 686 1.23 22.05 25.89
CA VAL A 686 1.65 21.05 26.87
C VAL A 686 0.53 20.02 26.99
N ASP A 687 0.90 18.73 26.96
CA ASP A 687 0.00 17.59 26.99
C ASP A 687 -1.17 17.69 25.99
N LEU A 688 -2.39 17.49 26.47
CA LEU A 688 -3.64 17.60 25.70
C LEU A 688 -4.29 18.99 25.88
N GLY A 689 -3.51 20.00 26.30
CA GLY A 689 -3.97 21.38 26.43
C GLY A 689 -4.33 22.04 25.09
N PRO A 690 -4.97 23.22 25.13
CA PRO A 690 -5.30 23.97 23.92
C PRO A 690 -4.02 24.40 23.18
N TRP A 691 -4.07 24.39 21.84
CA TRP A 691 -2.99 24.91 21.00
C TRP A 691 -2.91 26.44 21.13
N GLY A 692 -1.77 26.95 21.59
CA GLY A 692 -1.43 28.37 21.61
C GLY A 692 -0.25 28.69 20.68
N SER A 693 0.16 29.95 20.60
CA SER A 693 1.42 30.32 19.95
C SER A 693 2.61 29.79 20.76
N CYS A 694 3.69 29.41 20.08
CA CYS A 694 4.97 29.11 20.73
C CYS A 694 5.57 30.38 21.38
N THR A 695 6.44 30.23 22.39
CA THR A 695 6.96 31.40 23.14
C THR A 695 8.04 32.16 22.36
N ALA A 696 8.69 31.48 21.41
CA ALA A 696 9.55 32.06 20.39
C ALA A 696 9.36 31.29 19.07
N ALA A 697 9.95 31.79 17.97
CA ALA A 697 9.75 31.23 16.63
C ALA A 697 10.17 29.75 16.48
N LEU A 698 11.18 29.32 17.22
CA LEU A 698 11.77 27.97 17.18
C LEU A 698 11.98 27.37 18.59
N SER A 699 11.23 27.84 19.59
CA SER A 699 11.22 27.22 20.92
C SER A 699 9.96 27.49 21.74
N HIS A 700 9.69 26.60 22.69
CA HIS A 700 8.62 26.72 23.67
C HIS A 700 9.15 26.59 25.11
N THR A 701 8.95 27.63 25.91
CA THR A 701 9.25 27.63 27.34
C THR A 701 8.01 27.13 28.09
N VAL A 702 8.14 26.00 28.77
CA VAL A 702 7.04 25.43 29.59
C VAL A 702 7.18 25.90 31.02
N ASN A 703 6.13 26.45 31.62
CA ASN A 703 6.09 26.65 33.07
C ASN A 703 5.65 25.35 33.76
N THR A 704 6.56 24.67 34.46
CA THR A 704 6.23 23.43 35.17
C THR A 704 5.64 23.66 36.56
N SER A 705 5.46 24.90 37.02
CA SER A 705 4.84 25.21 38.32
C SER A 705 3.34 24.86 38.39
N ALA A 706 2.70 24.68 37.23
CA ALA A 706 1.29 24.31 37.10
C ALA A 706 1.09 22.85 36.65
N LEU A 707 2.18 22.09 36.47
CA LEU A 707 2.15 20.67 36.11
C LEU A 707 2.27 19.80 37.36
N SER A 708 1.71 18.60 37.29
CA SER A 708 1.92 17.54 38.28
C SER A 708 3.35 17.02 38.27
N VAL A 709 3.72 16.25 39.29
CA VAL A 709 4.89 15.37 39.23
C VAL A 709 4.53 14.13 38.41
N GLY A 710 5.35 13.76 37.42
CA GLY A 710 5.11 12.61 36.54
C GLY A 710 5.48 12.88 35.08
N ALA A 711 4.93 12.05 34.19
CA ALA A 711 5.18 12.14 32.76
C ALA A 711 4.33 13.25 32.11
N HIS A 712 5.01 14.15 31.41
CA HIS A 712 4.42 15.25 30.65
C HIS A 712 5.01 15.29 29.23
N SER A 713 4.40 16.08 28.36
CA SER A 713 4.74 16.16 26.94
C SER A 713 4.58 17.57 26.38
N VAL A 714 5.43 17.93 25.41
CA VAL A 714 5.30 19.16 24.63
C VAL A 714 5.04 18.75 23.18
N SER A 715 3.87 19.11 22.66
CA SER A 715 3.60 18.99 21.23
C SER A 715 3.80 20.34 20.55
N VAL A 716 4.54 20.33 19.44
CA VAL A 716 4.66 21.46 18.51
C VAL A 716 3.98 21.05 17.22
N ARG A 717 3.21 21.95 16.63
CA ARG A 717 2.75 21.84 15.25
C ARG A 717 3.16 23.07 14.44
N ALA A 718 3.54 22.85 13.20
CA ALA A 718 3.74 23.89 12.21
C ALA A 718 2.63 23.75 11.16
N THR A 719 1.98 24.86 10.82
CA THR A 719 0.96 24.93 9.78
C THR A 719 1.41 25.88 8.69
N ASP A 720 1.69 25.35 7.50
CA ASP A 720 2.13 26.13 6.34
C ASP A 720 1.03 27.10 5.81
N GLY A 721 1.34 27.82 4.73
CA GLY A 721 0.41 28.75 4.09
C GLY A 721 -0.80 28.11 3.40
N ALA A 722 -0.79 26.80 3.14
CA ALA A 722 -1.90 26.06 2.54
C ALA A 722 -2.78 25.34 3.59
N GLY A 723 -2.22 25.05 4.76
CA GLY A 723 -2.91 24.48 5.91
C GLY A 723 -2.44 23.10 6.37
N ASN A 724 -1.36 22.52 5.81
CA ASN A 724 -0.91 21.19 6.25
C ASN A 724 -0.24 21.28 7.62
N VAL A 725 -0.41 20.23 8.42
CA VAL A 725 -0.04 20.24 9.83
C VAL A 725 1.08 19.25 10.09
N GLY A 726 2.32 19.73 10.01
CA GLY A 726 3.48 19.02 10.53
C GLY A 726 3.48 19.06 12.06
N SER A 727 3.92 18.00 12.73
CA SER A 727 4.02 18.01 14.20
C SER A 727 5.05 17.06 14.78
N ALA A 728 5.58 17.44 15.94
CA ALA A 728 6.45 16.61 16.77
C ALA A 728 5.95 16.65 18.23
N THR A 729 6.26 15.61 19.01
CA THR A 729 6.04 15.61 20.47
C THR A 729 7.30 15.14 21.19
N ALA A 730 7.74 15.90 22.18
CA ALA A 730 8.81 15.54 23.10
C ALA A 730 8.21 15.18 24.46
N ASN A 731 8.58 14.02 25.00
CA ASN A 731 8.14 13.56 26.31
C ASN A 731 9.22 13.88 27.36
N PHE A 732 8.79 14.33 28.53
CA PHE A 732 9.68 14.71 29.63
C PHE A 732 9.07 14.33 30.98
N GLN A 733 9.91 14.08 31.99
CA GLN A 733 9.44 13.90 33.36
C GLN A 733 9.50 15.24 34.10
N VAL A 734 8.40 15.62 34.74
CA VAL A 734 8.43 16.61 35.83
C VAL A 734 8.71 15.85 37.11
N THR A 735 9.92 15.96 37.64
CA THR A 735 10.22 15.49 39.00
C THR A 735 9.71 16.51 40.01
N ALA A 736 9.43 16.07 41.24
CA ALA A 736 9.29 17.01 42.36
C ALA A 736 10.52 17.92 42.46
N VAL A 737 10.37 19.07 43.13
CA VAL A 737 11.53 19.75 43.72
C VAL A 737 12.24 18.73 44.61
N PRO A 738 13.55 18.46 44.43
CA PRO A 738 14.27 17.62 45.37
C PRO A 738 14.17 18.28 46.75
N ASP A 739 13.54 17.60 47.70
CA ASP A 739 13.52 18.12 49.05
C ASP A 739 14.94 18.04 49.61
N THR A 740 15.44 19.16 50.10
CA THR A 740 16.76 19.28 50.75
C THR A 740 16.61 19.71 52.21
N THR A 741 15.39 19.65 52.76
CA THR A 741 14.99 20.26 54.02
C THR A 741 15.08 19.24 55.15
N ALA A 742 16.31 18.94 55.58
CA ALA A 742 16.57 18.06 56.72
C ALA A 742 15.70 18.46 57.95
N PRO A 743 14.93 17.53 58.56
CA PRO A 743 14.03 17.84 59.66
C PRO A 743 14.71 18.55 60.84
N VAL A 744 14.03 19.54 61.43
CA VAL A 744 14.51 20.21 62.64
C VAL A 744 14.19 19.36 63.86
N VAL A 745 15.21 18.63 64.33
CA VAL A 745 15.19 17.89 65.61
C VAL A 745 15.61 18.82 66.75
N ALA A 746 14.85 18.86 67.84
CA ALA A 746 15.20 19.61 69.05
C ALA A 746 14.73 18.89 70.33
N PHE A 747 15.52 18.93 71.41
CA PHE A 747 15.07 18.44 72.71
C PHE A 747 14.26 19.52 73.44
N SER A 748 13.09 19.17 73.99
CA SER A 748 12.18 20.15 74.58
C SER A 748 12.58 20.58 76.00
N ASN A 749 13.06 19.64 76.82
CA ASN A 749 13.73 19.91 78.10
C ASN A 749 14.55 18.67 78.55
N PRO A 750 15.75 18.43 77.99
CA PRO A 750 16.50 17.20 78.25
C PRO A 750 17.09 17.18 79.68
N PRO A 751 17.03 16.05 80.41
CA PRO A 751 17.69 15.90 81.70
C PRO A 751 19.19 16.16 81.62
N THR A 752 19.71 17.12 82.40
CA THR A 752 21.14 17.50 82.38
C THR A 752 21.99 16.74 83.40
N SER A 753 21.36 16.15 84.43
CA SER A 753 22.01 15.27 85.41
C SER A 753 21.01 14.19 85.84
N VAL A 754 21.47 12.95 85.93
CA VAL A 754 20.65 11.76 86.21
C VAL A 754 21.44 10.80 87.11
N VAL A 755 20.77 10.05 87.97
CA VAL A 755 21.44 9.11 88.89
C VAL A 755 21.67 7.76 88.20
N GLN A 756 22.85 7.17 88.36
CA GLN A 756 23.21 5.86 87.81
C GLN A 756 22.19 4.78 88.26
N GLY A 757 21.62 4.05 87.30
CA GLY A 757 20.56 3.08 87.54
C GLY A 757 19.13 3.62 87.40
N SER A 758 18.95 4.92 87.12
CA SER A 758 17.66 5.48 86.70
C SER A 758 17.39 5.30 85.20
N SER A 759 16.14 5.50 84.79
CA SER A 759 15.67 5.43 83.40
C SER A 759 15.13 6.79 82.90
N PRO A 760 15.97 7.84 82.79
CA PRO A 760 15.56 9.16 82.29
C PRO A 760 15.00 9.10 80.86
N VAL A 761 13.92 9.86 80.65
CA VAL A 761 13.26 10.03 79.35
C VAL A 761 13.72 11.35 78.72
N PHE A 762 14.32 11.27 77.53
CA PHE A 762 14.72 12.43 76.73
C PHE A 762 13.62 12.71 75.69
N ALA A 763 12.75 13.67 75.98
CA ALA A 763 11.71 14.12 75.06
C ALA A 763 12.27 15.08 74.00
N PHE A 764 11.82 14.92 72.75
CA PHE A 764 12.24 15.74 71.61
C PHE A 764 11.07 16.04 70.67
N THR A 765 11.23 17.07 69.86
CA THR A 765 10.36 17.43 68.75
C THR A 765 11.07 17.18 67.44
N VAL A 766 10.31 16.75 66.44
CA VAL A 766 10.68 16.78 65.02
C VAL A 766 9.55 17.52 64.31
N ASP A 767 9.87 18.48 63.45
CA ASP A 767 8.89 19.22 62.67
C ASP A 767 8.28 18.37 61.55
N ASP A 768 9.07 17.49 60.92
CA ASP A 768 8.56 16.39 60.10
C ASP A 768 8.01 15.23 60.97
N ALA A 769 6.68 15.17 61.06
CA ALA A 769 5.96 14.07 61.68
C ALA A 769 6.19 12.72 60.96
N GLY A 770 6.44 12.72 59.65
CA GLY A 770 6.59 11.54 58.80
C GLY A 770 7.98 10.88 58.81
N ALA A 771 9.05 11.63 59.11
CA ALA A 771 10.43 11.14 59.16
C ALA A 771 10.60 9.87 60.02
N GLU A 772 11.55 9.00 59.69
CA GLU A 772 12.01 7.90 60.55
C GLU A 772 12.90 8.44 61.67
N LYS A 773 12.66 8.04 62.94
CA LYS A 773 13.39 8.53 64.12
C LYS A 773 14.28 7.45 64.73
N GLU A 774 15.59 7.68 64.68
CA GLU A 774 16.60 6.85 65.34
C GLU A 774 17.30 7.61 66.48
N CYS A 775 17.61 6.87 67.53
CA CYS A 775 18.24 7.34 68.74
C CYS A 775 19.51 6.51 69.03
N ARG A 776 20.47 7.11 69.72
CA ARG A 776 21.60 6.40 70.32
C ARG A 776 22.07 7.09 71.60
N VAL A 777 22.73 6.32 72.46
CA VAL A 777 23.53 6.84 73.58
C VAL A 777 24.99 6.87 73.15
N ASP A 778 25.66 8.00 73.40
CA ASP A 778 27.04 8.29 73.02
C ASP A 778 27.36 7.94 71.56
N ASN A 779 28.39 7.13 71.33
CA ASN A 779 28.82 6.62 70.02
C ASN A 779 28.32 5.18 69.78
N GLY A 780 27.21 4.79 70.42
CA GLY A 780 26.55 3.51 70.18
C GLY A 780 26.00 3.38 68.75
N ALA A 781 25.52 2.19 68.41
CA ALA A 781 24.74 2.01 67.19
C ALA A 781 23.45 2.84 67.25
N TRP A 782 23.00 3.34 66.08
CA TRP A 782 21.66 3.88 65.95
C TRP A 782 20.63 2.76 66.05
N THR A 783 19.56 2.98 66.81
CA THR A 783 18.39 2.10 66.90
C THR A 783 17.12 2.94 66.88
N ALA A 784 15.95 2.34 66.64
CA ALA A 784 14.68 3.06 66.79
C ALA A 784 14.57 3.69 68.20
N CYS A 785 13.99 4.89 68.28
CA CYS A 785 13.68 5.54 69.55
C CYS A 785 12.64 4.74 70.35
N THR A 786 12.63 4.84 71.69
CA THR A 786 11.76 4.00 72.52
C THR A 786 10.29 4.39 72.44
N ALA A 787 10.01 5.63 72.03
CA ALA A 787 8.70 6.10 71.60
C ALA A 787 8.87 7.13 70.45
N ALA A 788 7.77 7.50 69.79
CA ALA A 788 7.79 8.32 68.58
C ALA A 788 8.48 9.70 68.73
N LEU A 789 8.47 10.27 69.94
CA LEU A 789 9.03 11.59 70.28
C LEU A 789 9.85 11.58 71.60
N SER A 790 10.32 10.40 72.04
CA SER A 790 11.21 10.31 73.21
C SER A 790 12.11 9.07 73.23
N HIS A 791 13.20 9.16 73.98
CA HIS A 791 14.14 8.06 74.21
C HIS A 791 14.42 7.85 75.69
N THR A 792 14.11 6.67 76.21
CA THR A 792 14.37 6.26 77.59
C THR A 792 15.74 5.61 77.68
N VAL A 793 16.67 6.22 78.43
CA VAL A 793 18.04 5.74 78.56
C VAL A 793 18.20 4.91 79.83
N ASN A 794 18.58 3.64 79.71
CA ASN A 794 18.94 2.83 80.87
C ASN A 794 20.35 3.19 81.37
N THR A 795 20.44 3.96 82.45
CA THR A 795 21.73 4.43 82.99
C THR A 795 22.48 3.40 83.85
N SER A 796 21.90 2.21 84.13
CA SER A 796 22.59 1.16 84.90
C SER A 796 23.81 0.58 84.19
N ALA A 797 23.83 0.64 82.84
CA ALA A 797 24.95 0.21 82.01
C ALA A 797 25.97 1.34 81.72
N LEU A 798 25.70 2.57 82.17
CA LEU A 798 26.57 3.73 81.96
C LEU A 798 27.51 3.95 83.14
N SER A 799 28.68 4.50 82.86
CA SER A 799 29.64 4.96 83.88
C SER A 799 29.14 6.21 84.60
N VAL A 800 29.69 6.51 85.79
CA VAL A 800 29.57 7.85 86.38
C VAL A 800 30.45 8.80 85.58
N GLY A 801 29.88 9.87 85.02
CA GLY A 801 30.58 10.80 84.13
C GLY A 801 29.66 11.49 83.11
N ALA A 802 30.28 12.08 82.09
CA ALA A 802 29.57 12.76 81.00
C ALA A 802 29.11 11.75 79.93
N HIS A 803 27.83 11.82 79.58
CA HIS A 803 27.18 11.01 78.56
C HIS A 803 26.29 11.89 77.67
N SER A 804 25.82 11.33 76.56
CA SER A 804 25.06 12.05 75.55
C SER A 804 23.98 11.18 74.92
N VAL A 805 22.87 11.81 74.51
CA VAL A 805 21.82 11.19 73.68
C VAL A 805 21.79 11.92 72.36
N SER A 806 22.01 11.20 71.26
CA SER A 806 21.82 11.72 69.91
C SER A 806 20.51 11.20 69.34
N VAL A 807 19.76 12.06 68.68
CA VAL A 807 18.57 11.71 67.88
C VAL A 807 18.83 12.15 66.45
N ARG A 808 18.48 11.32 65.47
CA ARG A 808 18.38 11.70 64.06
C ARG A 808 16.98 11.42 63.53
N ALA A 809 16.52 12.28 62.63
CA ALA A 809 15.27 12.13 61.90
C ALA A 809 15.57 12.15 60.40
N THR A 810 15.16 11.11 59.69
CA THR A 810 15.38 10.94 58.25
C THR A 810 14.05 11.12 57.53
N ASP A 811 13.90 12.15 56.71
CA ASP A 811 12.66 12.37 55.95
C ASP A 811 12.47 11.35 54.80
N ALA A 812 11.32 11.43 54.10
CA ALA A 812 11.01 10.57 52.97
C ALA A 812 11.90 10.81 51.72
N ALA A 813 12.68 11.89 51.69
CA ALA A 813 13.68 12.21 50.67
C ALA A 813 15.12 11.83 51.10
N LEU A 814 15.28 11.24 52.28
CA LEU A 814 16.54 10.84 52.93
C LEU A 814 17.42 11.99 53.43
N ASN A 815 16.88 13.20 53.64
CA ASN A 815 17.61 14.24 54.38
C ASN A 815 17.60 13.91 55.88
N VAL A 816 18.75 14.08 56.54
CA VAL A 816 18.95 13.68 57.94
C VAL A 816 19.12 14.90 58.85
N GLY A 817 18.07 15.21 59.59
CA GLY A 817 18.11 16.09 60.75
C GLY A 817 18.75 15.41 61.96
N SER A 818 19.42 16.14 62.85
CA SER A 818 19.87 15.57 64.13
C SER A 818 20.10 16.59 65.24
N ALA A 819 19.97 16.11 66.48
CA ALA A 819 20.27 16.87 67.70
C ALA A 819 21.02 15.97 68.71
N THR A 820 21.79 16.59 69.61
CA THR A 820 22.45 15.88 70.72
C THR A 820 22.23 16.63 72.04
N ALA A 821 21.73 15.92 73.05
CA ALA A 821 21.65 16.39 74.43
C ALA A 821 22.78 15.77 75.25
N ASN A 822 23.48 16.58 76.04
CA ASN A 822 24.54 16.12 76.94
C ASN A 822 24.02 16.09 78.37
N PHE A 823 24.37 15.05 79.12
CA PHE A 823 23.93 14.84 80.50
C PHE A 823 25.05 14.25 81.36
N GLN A 824 24.94 14.40 82.68
CA GLN A 824 25.85 13.75 83.63
C GLN A 824 25.16 12.56 84.29
N VAL A 825 25.79 11.39 84.26
CA VAL A 825 25.43 10.27 85.14
C VAL A 825 26.17 10.47 86.46
N THR A 826 25.46 10.73 87.54
CA THR A 826 26.00 10.85 88.89
C THR A 826 25.88 9.52 89.64
N ALA A 827 26.78 9.28 90.60
CA ALA A 827 26.68 8.12 91.48
C ALA A 827 25.38 8.15 92.31
N VAL A 828 24.87 6.97 92.66
CA VAL A 828 23.75 6.83 93.60
C VAL A 828 24.14 7.46 94.95
N PRO A 829 23.38 8.42 95.50
CA PRO A 829 23.62 8.91 96.85
C PRO A 829 23.45 7.78 97.88
N ASP A 830 24.31 7.71 98.88
CA ASP A 830 24.27 6.66 99.91
C ASP A 830 22.86 6.53 100.51
N ALA A 831 22.25 5.35 100.39
CA ALA A 831 20.86 5.13 100.73
C ALA A 831 20.60 5.42 102.24
N PRO A 832 19.52 6.16 102.60
CA PRO A 832 19.25 6.51 103.99
C PRO A 832 19.12 5.27 104.88
N SER A 833 20.07 5.08 105.79
CA SER A 833 20.06 3.94 106.72
C SER A 833 19.28 4.25 107.98
N PHE A 834 18.53 3.25 108.46
CA PHE A 834 17.78 3.32 109.71
C PHE A 834 18.42 2.40 110.76
N THR A 835 18.55 2.90 112.00
CA THR A 835 19.25 2.22 113.10
C THR A 835 18.59 0.91 113.55
N ASP A 836 17.32 0.73 113.23
CA ASP A 836 16.47 -0.41 113.58
C ASP A 836 16.20 -1.37 112.39
N VAL A 837 16.67 -1.04 111.18
CA VAL A 837 16.52 -1.90 109.99
C VAL A 837 17.83 -2.65 109.76
N SER A 838 17.89 -3.89 110.26
CA SER A 838 19.08 -4.73 110.18
C SER A 838 19.45 -5.11 108.73
N GLY A 839 20.70 -5.54 108.52
CA GLY A 839 21.20 -5.98 107.20
C GLY A 839 20.42 -7.14 106.58
N ASN A 840 19.79 -7.98 107.42
CA ASN A 840 19.06 -9.18 107.02
C ASN A 840 17.53 -9.03 107.24
N HIS A 841 17.01 -7.81 107.39
CA HIS A 841 15.57 -7.59 107.54
C HIS A 841 14.85 -7.99 106.25
N ILE A 842 13.77 -8.77 106.34
CA ILE A 842 13.13 -9.37 105.15
C ILE A 842 12.60 -8.33 104.15
N PHE A 843 12.15 -7.18 104.65
CA PHE A 843 11.69 -6.03 103.85
C PHE A 843 12.77 -4.92 103.74
N ARG A 844 14.06 -5.24 103.87
CA ARG A 844 15.14 -4.24 103.85
C ARG A 844 15.17 -3.45 102.55
N THR A 845 15.04 -4.13 101.42
CA THR A 845 15.12 -3.53 100.09
C THR A 845 14.02 -2.49 99.90
N GLU A 846 12.81 -2.86 100.30
CA GLU A 846 11.59 -2.07 100.17
C GLU A 846 11.60 -0.87 101.12
N ILE A 847 12.04 -1.06 102.37
CA ILE A 847 12.17 0.03 103.35
C ILE A 847 13.27 1.04 102.92
N LEU A 848 14.40 0.56 102.38
CA LEU A 848 15.46 1.45 101.89
C LEU A 848 15.04 2.18 100.59
N TRP A 849 14.37 1.49 99.66
CA TRP A 849 13.79 2.12 98.46
C TRP A 849 12.81 3.23 98.83
N LEU A 850 11.92 2.98 99.78
CA LEU A 850 10.89 3.92 100.24
C LEU A 850 11.52 5.15 100.94
N ALA A 851 12.76 5.01 101.43
CA ALA A 851 13.53 6.12 101.99
C ALA A 851 14.37 6.87 100.94
N SER A 852 15.00 6.17 99.98
CA SER A 852 15.75 6.81 98.89
C SER A 852 14.85 7.56 97.91
N THR A 853 13.59 7.15 97.79
CA THR A 853 12.52 7.85 97.04
C THR A 853 11.84 8.98 97.85
N GLY A 854 12.22 9.20 99.11
CA GLY A 854 11.70 10.27 99.96
C GLY A 854 10.28 10.05 100.54
N ILE A 855 9.63 8.93 100.21
CA ILE A 855 8.27 8.59 100.70
C ILE A 855 8.26 8.51 102.23
N THR A 856 9.25 7.84 102.83
CA THR A 856 9.50 7.88 104.28
C THR A 856 10.69 8.76 104.59
N THR A 857 10.49 9.63 105.57
CA THR A 857 11.56 10.44 106.18
C THR A 857 12.22 9.71 107.36
N GLY A 858 11.69 8.55 107.77
CA GLY A 858 11.91 7.96 109.09
C GLY A 858 11.40 8.85 110.23
N TYR A 859 11.64 8.41 111.46
CA TYR A 859 11.64 9.26 112.65
C TYR A 859 13.08 9.62 113.01
N ASP A 860 13.31 10.86 113.43
CA ASP A 860 14.60 11.28 113.97
C ASP A 860 14.81 10.71 115.38
N ASN A 861 16.05 10.37 115.71
CA ASN A 861 16.46 9.93 117.05
C ASN A 861 17.02 11.10 117.91
N GLY A 862 17.05 12.33 117.37
CA GLY A 862 17.58 13.52 118.03
C GLY A 862 19.11 13.63 118.05
N ASN A 863 19.80 12.71 117.36
CA ASN A 863 21.26 12.57 117.36
C ASN A 863 21.86 12.49 115.94
N GLY A 864 21.09 12.88 114.91
CA GLY A 864 21.48 12.78 113.49
C GLY A 864 21.29 11.39 112.87
N THR A 865 20.92 10.38 113.66
CA THR A 865 20.47 9.07 113.14
C THR A 865 18.95 8.99 113.08
N LYS A 866 18.43 8.08 112.26
CA LYS A 866 16.99 7.87 112.07
C LYS A 866 16.61 6.43 112.30
N ARG A 867 15.34 6.20 112.62
CA ARG A 867 14.72 4.88 112.74
C ARG A 867 13.44 4.79 111.89
N PHE A 868 13.07 3.60 111.44
CA PHE A 868 11.89 3.39 110.59
C PHE A 868 10.65 2.93 111.37
N GLU A 869 10.85 2.24 112.49
CA GLU A 869 9.86 1.49 113.27
C GLU A 869 9.11 0.44 112.40
N PRO A 870 9.81 -0.62 111.90
CA PRO A 870 9.25 -1.58 110.95
C PRO A 870 7.91 -2.19 111.36
N SER A 871 7.86 -2.70 112.59
CA SER A 871 6.73 -3.47 113.11
C SER A 871 5.71 -2.61 113.87
N ALA A 872 5.79 -1.28 113.78
CA ALA A 872 4.74 -0.38 114.26
C ALA A 872 3.62 -0.25 113.20
N PRO A 873 2.35 -0.08 113.61
CA PRO A 873 1.24 0.08 112.67
C PRO A 873 1.30 1.44 111.94
N VAL A 874 0.84 1.47 110.69
CA VAL A 874 0.63 2.72 109.95
C VAL A 874 -0.67 3.37 110.46
N LEU A 875 -0.60 4.64 110.88
CA LEU A 875 -1.79 5.44 111.23
C LEU A 875 -2.40 6.06 109.98
N ARG A 876 -3.71 6.37 109.98
CA ARG A 876 -4.42 6.93 108.82
C ARG A 876 -3.81 8.25 108.32
N GLU A 877 -3.32 9.09 109.23
CA GLU A 877 -2.55 10.31 108.92
C GLU A 877 -1.20 10.03 108.24
N GLN A 878 -0.55 8.91 108.59
CA GLN A 878 0.72 8.48 108.00
C GLN A 878 0.51 7.82 106.64
N MET A 879 -0.64 7.15 106.45
CA MET A 879 -1.08 6.64 105.15
C MET A 879 -1.27 7.78 104.15
N ALA A 880 -1.92 8.88 104.57
CA ALA A 880 -2.01 10.10 103.78
C ALA A 880 -0.63 10.64 103.41
N ALA A 881 0.30 10.70 104.37
CA ALA A 881 1.67 11.15 104.13
C ALA A 881 2.44 10.24 103.15
N PHE A 882 2.26 8.92 103.20
CA PHE A 882 2.89 7.98 102.28
C PHE A 882 2.30 8.06 100.87
N LEU A 883 0.98 8.00 100.70
CA LEU A 883 0.34 8.05 99.38
C LEU A 883 0.61 9.39 98.67
N TYR A 884 0.51 10.51 99.38
CA TYR A 884 0.83 11.83 98.81
C TYR A 884 2.28 11.95 98.33
N ARG A 885 3.24 11.36 99.06
CA ARG A 885 4.66 11.38 98.68
C ARG A 885 5.00 10.36 97.60
N PHE A 886 4.29 9.24 97.55
CA PHE A 886 4.38 8.27 96.46
C PHE A 886 3.88 8.91 95.16
N GLU A 887 2.77 9.65 95.21
CA GLU A 887 2.29 10.45 94.09
C GLU A 887 3.30 11.54 93.69
N THR A 888 3.82 12.27 94.68
CA THR A 888 4.89 13.28 94.48
C THR A 888 6.12 12.68 93.78
N MET A 889 6.42 11.41 94.02
CA MET A 889 7.55 10.69 93.44
C MET A 889 7.29 10.25 91.98
N ARG A 890 6.08 9.77 91.65
CA ARG A 890 5.73 9.35 90.28
C ARG A 890 5.42 10.54 89.36
N ASN A 891 4.59 11.47 89.82
CA ASN A 891 3.91 12.46 88.98
C ASN A 891 4.26 13.93 89.34
N GLY A 892 5.05 14.16 90.39
CA GLY A 892 5.36 15.49 90.93
C GLY A 892 4.37 15.94 92.02
N GLU A 893 4.73 16.96 92.81
CA GLU A 893 3.96 17.34 94.01
C GLU A 893 2.53 17.79 93.65
N PRO A 894 1.47 17.10 94.13
CA PRO A 894 0.10 17.47 93.80
C PRO A 894 -0.28 18.87 94.29
N VAL A 895 -0.99 19.61 93.44
CA VAL A 895 -1.71 20.84 93.81
C VAL A 895 -2.91 20.44 94.69
N VAL A 896 -3.19 21.23 95.73
CA VAL A 896 -4.21 20.95 96.75
C VAL A 896 -4.83 22.27 97.20
N ASP A 897 -6.14 22.45 97.05
CA ASP A 897 -6.84 23.71 97.31
C ASP A 897 -7.33 23.79 98.76
N LEU A 898 -6.36 23.92 99.68
CA LEU A 898 -6.56 23.86 101.13
C LEU A 898 -7.73 24.76 101.62
N PRO A 899 -8.87 24.17 102.04
CA PRO A 899 -10.03 24.96 102.44
C PRO A 899 -9.84 25.59 103.82
N ALA A 900 -10.44 26.77 104.01
CA ALA A 900 -10.38 27.52 105.28
C ALA A 900 -11.06 26.80 106.44
N THR A 901 -11.98 25.88 106.14
CA THR A 901 -12.62 24.96 107.09
C THR A 901 -12.30 23.53 106.62
N SER A 902 -11.83 22.68 107.54
CA SER A 902 -11.50 21.29 107.23
C SER A 902 -12.72 20.49 106.74
N PRO A 903 -12.57 19.60 105.73
CA PRO A 903 -13.62 18.65 105.35
C PRO A 903 -13.90 17.58 106.41
N PHE A 904 -13.02 17.44 107.42
CA PHE A 904 -13.15 16.48 108.51
C PHE A 904 -13.21 17.16 109.88
N THR A 905 -14.24 16.85 110.66
CA THR A 905 -14.57 17.52 111.94
C THR A 905 -13.52 17.36 113.04
N ASP A 906 -12.65 16.36 112.91
CA ASP A 906 -11.60 15.98 113.87
C ASP A 906 -10.18 16.37 113.41
N VAL A 907 -10.03 16.94 112.21
CA VAL A 907 -8.75 17.37 111.65
C VAL A 907 -8.67 18.91 111.65
N PRO A 908 -7.81 19.53 112.48
CA PRO A 908 -7.59 20.97 112.43
C PRO A 908 -6.74 21.36 111.21
N THR A 909 -6.94 22.56 110.67
CA THR A 909 -6.18 23.08 109.52
C THR A 909 -4.67 23.27 109.80
N THR A 910 -4.29 23.25 111.08
CA THR A 910 -2.90 23.30 111.56
C THR A 910 -2.24 21.92 111.72
N HIS A 911 -2.93 20.82 111.37
CA HIS A 911 -2.36 19.48 111.47
C HIS A 911 -1.17 19.29 110.52
N VAL A 912 -0.10 18.64 110.96
CA VAL A 912 1.13 18.46 110.17
C VAL A 912 0.92 17.68 108.86
N PHE A 913 -0.16 16.89 108.78
CA PHE A 913 -0.60 16.16 107.59
C PHE A 913 -1.90 16.70 106.97
N TYR A 914 -2.31 17.94 107.27
CA TYR A 914 -3.58 18.53 106.78
C TYR A 914 -3.66 18.51 105.25
N LYS A 915 -2.60 18.97 104.55
CA LYS A 915 -2.54 18.97 103.07
C LYS A 915 -2.79 17.58 102.49
N GLN A 916 -2.19 16.55 103.08
CA GLN A 916 -2.27 15.18 102.59
C GLN A 916 -3.63 14.55 102.84
N MET A 917 -4.29 14.86 103.96
CA MET A 917 -5.65 14.38 104.25
C MET A 917 -6.71 15.10 103.44
N VAL A 918 -6.53 16.40 103.14
CA VAL A 918 -7.39 17.14 102.20
C VAL A 918 -7.27 16.55 100.79
N TRP A 919 -6.04 16.39 100.27
CA TRP A 919 -5.79 15.79 98.96
C TRP A 919 -6.43 14.40 98.81
N LEU A 920 -6.26 13.50 99.78
CA LEU A 920 -6.93 12.19 99.77
C LEU A 920 -8.46 12.28 99.66
N SER A 921 -9.07 13.36 100.15
CA SER A 921 -10.51 13.58 100.07
C SER A 921 -10.94 14.23 98.76
N GLU A 922 -10.09 15.08 98.17
CA GLU A 922 -10.32 15.71 96.86
C GLU A 922 -10.23 14.67 95.73
N GLN A 923 -9.25 13.77 95.80
CA GLN A 923 -9.09 12.66 94.85
C GLN A 923 -10.04 11.48 95.13
N GLY A 924 -10.97 11.58 96.09
CA GLY A 924 -11.92 10.51 96.44
C GLY A 924 -11.33 9.26 97.13
N ILE A 925 -10.00 9.11 97.15
CA ILE A 925 -9.24 8.00 97.73
C ILE A 925 -9.69 7.70 99.17
N THR A 926 -9.97 8.74 99.97
CA THR A 926 -10.60 8.60 101.28
C THR A 926 -12.01 9.18 101.29
N THR A 927 -12.96 8.36 101.73
CA THR A 927 -14.37 8.75 101.87
C THR A 927 -14.69 9.38 103.22
N GLY A 928 -13.81 9.22 104.22
CA GLY A 928 -14.06 9.56 105.63
C GLY A 928 -15.12 8.66 106.29
N TYR A 929 -15.22 8.74 107.63
CA TYR A 929 -16.33 8.14 108.36
C TYR A 929 -17.46 9.17 108.52
N ASP A 930 -18.69 8.80 108.18
CA ASP A 930 -19.87 9.64 108.44
C ASP A 930 -20.14 9.73 109.95
N ASN A 931 -20.60 10.89 110.40
CA ASN A 931 -21.05 11.16 111.76
C ASN A 931 -22.59 11.02 111.91
N GLY A 932 -23.31 10.64 110.86
CA GLY A 932 -24.77 10.49 110.82
C GLY A 932 -25.54 11.80 110.69
N ASN A 933 -24.85 12.89 110.37
CA ASN A 933 -25.39 14.25 110.34
C ASN A 933 -24.94 15.08 109.12
N GLY A 934 -24.39 14.43 108.09
CA GLY A 934 -23.83 15.09 106.91
C GLY A 934 -22.42 15.67 107.09
N THR A 935 -21.84 15.58 108.28
CA THR A 935 -20.41 15.85 108.52
C THR A 935 -19.62 14.54 108.60
N LYS A 936 -18.32 14.61 108.31
CA LYS A 936 -17.42 13.45 108.33
C LYS A 936 -16.25 13.67 109.27
N ARG A 937 -15.62 12.58 109.72
CA ARG A 937 -14.36 12.56 110.48
C ARG A 937 -13.36 11.63 109.80
N PHE A 938 -12.06 11.88 109.97
CA PHE A 938 -11.00 11.10 109.31
C PHE A 938 -10.37 10.04 110.22
N GLU A 939 -10.41 10.24 111.55
CA GLU A 939 -9.72 9.46 112.59
C GLU A 939 -8.20 9.36 112.33
N PRO A 940 -7.47 10.50 112.29
CA PRO A 940 -6.09 10.56 111.80
C PRO A 940 -5.13 9.60 112.50
N SER A 941 -5.17 9.54 113.83
CA SER A 941 -4.25 8.73 114.63
C SER A 941 -4.72 7.30 114.88
N ALA A 942 -5.79 6.85 114.21
CA ALA A 942 -6.20 5.44 114.24
C ALA A 942 -5.33 4.58 113.29
N PRO A 943 -5.00 3.32 113.62
CA PRO A 943 -4.33 2.40 112.71
C PRO A 943 -5.14 2.10 111.44
N VAL A 944 -4.47 1.95 110.29
CA VAL A 944 -5.11 1.44 109.06
C VAL A 944 -5.17 -0.08 109.13
N LEU A 945 -6.36 -0.65 108.99
CA LEU A 945 -6.57 -2.11 108.90
C LEU A 945 -6.29 -2.59 107.46
N ARG A 946 -5.92 -3.86 107.28
CA ARG A 946 -5.46 -4.40 105.98
C ARG A 946 -6.49 -4.25 104.86
N GLU A 947 -7.77 -4.44 105.17
CA GLU A 947 -8.91 -4.22 104.26
C GLU A 947 -9.14 -2.74 103.95
N GLN A 948 -8.91 -1.84 104.91
CA GLN A 948 -8.95 -0.40 104.65
C GLN A 948 -7.80 0.03 103.74
N MET A 949 -6.63 -0.60 103.88
CA MET A 949 -5.48 -0.39 103.00
C MET A 949 -5.78 -0.89 101.58
N ALA A 950 -6.45 -2.03 101.40
CA ALA A 950 -6.93 -2.46 100.09
C ALA A 950 -7.77 -1.36 99.42
N ALA A 951 -8.80 -0.87 100.12
CA ALA A 951 -9.65 0.23 99.67
C ALA A 951 -8.90 1.57 99.42
N PHE A 952 -7.81 1.84 100.16
CA PHE A 952 -6.97 3.03 99.96
C PHE A 952 -6.10 2.94 98.70
N LEU A 953 -5.47 1.79 98.42
CA LEU A 953 -4.65 1.63 97.20
C LEU A 953 -5.51 1.49 95.94
N TYR A 954 -6.59 0.72 96.02
CA TYR A 954 -7.51 0.48 94.90
C TYR A 954 -8.08 1.78 94.33
N ARG A 955 -8.48 2.72 95.21
CA ARG A 955 -9.00 4.04 94.81
C ARG A 955 -7.91 5.03 94.43
N PHE A 956 -6.67 4.80 94.83
CA PHE A 956 -5.51 5.59 94.41
C PHE A 956 -5.02 5.19 93.01
N ASP A 957 -5.34 3.98 92.55
CA ASP A 957 -5.12 3.48 91.19
C ASP A 957 -6.37 3.64 90.28
N GLU A 958 -7.38 4.39 90.74
CA GLU A 958 -8.66 4.67 90.05
C GLU A 958 -9.42 3.44 89.50
N GLN A 959 -9.31 2.29 90.17
CA GLN A 959 -9.73 1.00 89.61
C GLN A 959 -11.24 0.75 89.56
N GLY A 960 -11.63 -0.04 88.55
CA GLY A 960 -13.00 -0.52 88.28
C GLY A 960 -13.06 -2.04 88.06
N TYR A 961 -12.29 -2.79 88.84
CA TYR A 961 -12.21 -4.25 88.84
C TYR A 961 -13.34 -4.85 89.70
N GLU A 962 -13.97 -5.90 89.17
CA GLU A 962 -14.93 -6.77 89.88
C GLU A 962 -14.41 -8.21 89.75
N ASP A 963 -14.38 -9.00 90.82
CA ASP A 963 -13.89 -10.39 90.76
C ASP A 963 -14.99 -11.36 90.27
N SER A 964 -14.67 -12.14 89.23
CA SER A 964 -15.53 -13.21 88.69
C SER A 964 -15.17 -14.62 89.17
N ASP A 965 -13.95 -14.82 89.70
CA ASP A 965 -13.32 -16.14 89.80
C ASP A 965 -13.35 -16.69 91.24
N GLY A 966 -13.47 -15.81 92.24
CA GLY A 966 -13.78 -16.14 93.63
C GLY A 966 -12.58 -16.09 94.57
N ALA A 967 -12.88 -15.83 95.85
CA ALA A 967 -11.93 -15.46 96.89
C ALA A 967 -10.59 -16.23 96.90
N THR A 968 -9.49 -15.53 96.66
CA THR A 968 -8.11 -16.05 96.76
C THR A 968 -7.75 -16.42 98.21
N PHE A 969 -8.36 -15.74 99.18
CA PHE A 969 -8.03 -15.91 100.60
C PHE A 969 -9.16 -16.60 101.39
N ALA A 970 -8.80 -17.64 102.14
CA ALA A 970 -9.75 -18.52 102.82
C ALA A 970 -10.52 -17.87 104.00
N ASP A 971 -10.10 -16.68 104.45
CA ASP A 971 -10.74 -15.87 105.49
C ASP A 971 -11.49 -14.64 104.92
N VAL A 972 -11.55 -14.48 103.60
CA VAL A 972 -12.28 -13.40 102.91
C VAL A 972 -13.54 -13.98 102.28
N SER A 973 -14.68 -13.30 102.45
CA SER A 973 -15.96 -13.73 101.89
C SER A 973 -16.33 -12.88 100.67
N PRO A 974 -16.86 -13.47 99.58
CA PRO A 974 -17.44 -12.71 98.45
C PRO A 974 -18.62 -11.79 98.82
N ALA A 975 -19.13 -11.86 100.06
CA ALA A 975 -20.14 -10.93 100.59
C ALA A 975 -19.52 -9.82 101.49
N PHE A 976 -18.20 -9.70 101.54
CA PHE A 976 -17.49 -8.69 102.32
C PHE A 976 -17.41 -7.36 101.57
N VAL A 977 -17.56 -6.24 102.30
CA VAL A 977 -17.67 -4.89 101.70
C VAL A 977 -16.37 -4.34 101.08
N PHE A 978 -15.27 -5.08 101.19
CA PHE A 978 -13.99 -4.79 100.55
C PHE A 978 -13.46 -6.00 99.76
N PHE A 979 -14.36 -6.81 99.19
CA PHE A 979 -13.99 -8.04 98.48
C PHE A 979 -13.12 -7.74 97.26
N ASP A 980 -13.65 -6.99 96.29
CA ASP A 980 -12.99 -6.69 95.02
C ASP A 980 -11.68 -5.92 95.21
N GLU A 981 -11.61 -5.02 96.19
CA GLU A 981 -10.37 -4.30 96.53
C GLU A 981 -9.26 -5.23 97.08
N ILE A 982 -9.64 -6.32 97.77
CA ILE A 982 -8.69 -7.32 98.29
C ILE A 982 -8.24 -8.30 97.19
N GLU A 983 -9.16 -8.75 96.33
CA GLU A 983 -8.85 -9.65 95.22
C GLU A 983 -8.06 -8.93 94.10
N TRP A 984 -8.30 -7.62 93.90
CA TRP A 984 -7.43 -6.76 93.07
C TRP A 984 -5.99 -6.71 93.61
N LEU A 985 -5.79 -6.51 94.93
CA LEU A 985 -4.44 -6.57 95.51
C LEU A 985 -3.76 -7.94 95.31
N ALA A 986 -4.54 -9.02 95.19
CA ALA A 986 -4.03 -10.39 95.03
C ALA A 986 -3.66 -10.69 93.57
N SER A 987 -4.55 -10.39 92.63
CA SER A 987 -4.36 -10.59 91.20
C SER A 987 -3.23 -9.73 90.63
N THR A 988 -3.04 -8.51 91.14
CA THR A 988 -1.87 -7.66 90.87
C THR A 988 -0.58 -8.09 91.59
N GLY A 989 -0.65 -9.04 92.53
CA GLY A 989 0.50 -9.52 93.31
C GLY A 989 1.02 -8.56 94.37
N ILE A 990 0.35 -7.43 94.63
CA ILE A 990 0.72 -6.47 95.69
C ILE A 990 0.65 -7.19 97.05
N THR A 991 -0.46 -7.87 97.36
CA THR A 991 -0.59 -8.71 98.55
C THR A 991 -0.42 -10.19 98.20
N THR A 992 0.37 -10.89 99.01
CA THR A 992 0.65 -12.33 98.88
C THR A 992 0.00 -13.17 99.99
N GLY A 993 -0.83 -12.54 100.83
CA GLY A 993 -1.42 -13.16 102.03
C GLY A 993 -0.40 -13.69 103.04
N TYR A 994 -0.88 -14.53 103.95
CA TYR A 994 -0.11 -15.32 104.91
C TYR A 994 -0.43 -16.81 104.72
N THR A 995 0.58 -17.64 104.49
CA THR A 995 0.42 -19.08 104.27
C THR A 995 0.69 -19.86 105.55
N ASP A 996 -0.36 -20.29 106.24
CA ASP A 996 -0.28 -21.14 107.44
C ASP A 996 -0.73 -22.56 107.09
N GLY A 997 0.17 -23.55 107.23
CA GLY A 997 -0.17 -24.96 106.97
C GLY A 997 -0.60 -25.30 105.54
N GLY A 998 -0.38 -24.40 104.58
CA GLY A 998 -0.83 -24.52 103.19
C GLY A 998 -2.13 -23.78 102.86
N VAL A 999 -2.79 -23.17 103.85
CA VAL A 999 -3.94 -22.27 103.62
C VAL A 999 -3.43 -20.83 103.56
N VAL A 1000 -3.87 -20.07 102.56
CA VAL A 1000 -3.52 -18.65 102.43
C VAL A 1000 -4.65 -17.77 103.00
N THR A 1001 -4.28 -16.82 103.86
CA THR A 1001 -5.21 -15.88 104.52
C THR A 1001 -4.81 -14.43 104.27
N PHE A 1002 -5.79 -13.54 104.11
CA PHE A 1002 -5.56 -12.10 104.02
C PHE A 1002 -5.32 -11.48 105.39
N ARG A 1003 -5.96 -12.02 106.43
CA ARG A 1003 -6.02 -11.52 107.82
C ARG A 1003 -6.62 -10.13 107.92
N GLY A 1004 -7.88 -10.00 107.48
CA GLY A 1004 -8.69 -8.80 107.68
C GLY A 1004 -8.87 -8.43 109.17
N GLY A 1005 -9.13 -7.16 109.47
CA GLY A 1005 -9.26 -6.61 110.81
C GLY A 1005 -7.92 -6.44 111.55
N GLN A 1006 -6.78 -6.79 110.95
CA GLN A 1006 -5.45 -6.55 111.51
C GLN A 1006 -4.86 -5.22 110.99
N PRO A 1007 -4.13 -4.45 111.81
CA PRO A 1007 -3.39 -3.27 111.35
C PRO A 1007 -2.29 -3.62 110.33
N VAL A 1008 -2.06 -2.72 109.36
CA VAL A 1008 -0.90 -2.79 108.46
C VAL A 1008 0.33 -2.28 109.19
N LEU A 1009 1.40 -3.08 109.22
CA LEU A 1009 2.70 -2.65 109.77
C LEU A 1009 3.47 -1.83 108.74
N ARG A 1010 4.31 -0.89 109.20
CA ARG A 1010 5.08 0.03 108.33
C ARG A 1010 6.00 -0.72 107.36
N GLU A 1011 6.56 -1.85 107.77
CA GLU A 1011 7.33 -2.76 106.93
C GLU A 1011 6.50 -3.43 105.81
N GLN A 1012 5.24 -3.77 106.09
CA GLN A 1012 4.31 -4.38 105.13
C GLN A 1012 3.83 -3.34 104.13
N MET A 1013 3.56 -2.12 104.60
CA MET A 1013 3.26 -0.98 103.74
C MET A 1013 4.40 -0.65 102.79
N ALA A 1014 5.66 -0.82 103.24
CA ALA A 1014 6.81 -0.67 102.36
C ALA A 1014 6.83 -1.72 101.24
N ALA A 1015 6.56 -2.99 101.57
CA ALA A 1015 6.42 -4.04 100.56
C ALA A 1015 5.25 -3.79 99.59
N PHE A 1016 4.11 -3.30 100.07
CA PHE A 1016 2.96 -2.98 99.22
C PHE A 1016 3.27 -1.85 98.23
N LEU A 1017 3.80 -0.70 98.69
CA LEU A 1017 4.16 0.39 97.78
C LEU A 1017 5.29 0.00 96.82
N TYR A 1018 6.28 -0.77 97.27
CA TYR A 1018 7.36 -1.25 96.41
C TYR A 1018 6.87 -2.19 95.29
N ARG A 1019 5.82 -2.99 95.55
CA ARG A 1019 5.21 -3.86 94.53
C ARG A 1019 4.29 -3.08 93.59
N TYR A 1020 3.50 -2.16 94.13
CA TYR A 1020 2.61 -1.29 93.36
C TYR A 1020 3.40 -0.36 92.40
N ASP A 1021 4.56 0.15 92.81
CA ASP A 1021 5.55 0.85 91.97
C ASP A 1021 6.12 0.00 90.81
N ARG A 1022 5.86 -1.32 90.80
CA ARG A 1022 6.41 -2.30 89.86
C ARG A 1022 5.33 -3.08 89.10
N LEU A 1023 4.09 -2.60 89.11
CA LEU A 1023 3.10 -3.02 88.11
C LEU A 1023 3.53 -2.55 86.71
N PRO A 1024 3.27 -3.34 85.66
CA PRO A 1024 3.76 -3.10 84.29
C PRO A 1024 3.01 -1.99 83.54
#